data_AF-A0A397GX58-F1
#
_entry.id   AF-A0A397GX58-F1
#
_cell.length_a   1.000
_cell.length_b   1.000
_cell.length_c   1.000
_cell.angle_alpha   90.00
_cell.angle_beta   90.00
_cell.angle_gamma   90.00
#
_symmetry.space_group_name_H-M   'P 1'
#
loop_
_entity.id
_entity.type
_entity.pdbx_description
1 polymer ?
#
loop_
_entity_poly.entity_id
_entity_poly.type
_entity_poly.pdbx_seq_one_letter_code
_entity_poly.pdbx_strand_id
1 'polypeptide(L)'
;MSAPVNRKEKPFSCSYCDATFTRKDVIKRHEFRYHQDVLGAVGATAAASLPLSLQSGSPRNIGPQKHLGREIAASVPSYSQGENPADLDLGIHGGQAQDLFMDCYVIDAFFPSLNPLPMPGKSYTDSLSSRISRSSHCLACPPLASSSWRGSFEFSETKRDQVYTETKDAIGVAGARPISDFPSCLRFERYIVTFFECFLDYLPFIHVPTWQSEKAPPCLLLAMAAIGAACHEEHDTAHAICQAARGSVSRYLEANRMSWDHPVWVTQALLITMSYCVRSGDPELFRWALSYASCLANIIQYSPSLSQYCAVDNDVSEPWDIWIAQETIVRTRWAGYISLQVLSVCFDVAPALSSREFKDLRLPCNESTWTSATSGLWLKEGTDGCEGVLCLGTALDAVLSPSLLQGNTISVFGASVLLHVIVENIWSLKRNALLDPTHVTSCLQKACGALESWRACWEGNVESSVSPRNPHNAVTANPAALLRLGYMWLGADFSSVRAAVVSHDPGKIAQRFKQLVIPMSRSDFTLKIATHAIGALKMRVKLGMSFEKLRLGCFQSFEVHMFSLECCLFSSAWMKEMQNLPEPERTPDESQQIQLLQSILSEVGLSDVHNYKPDSVRLVYAWALILERRSVWKLQAIVADALFQASAVEFYHIDSVIQVSKFPAMSSSTSVHAQKLIRLPPASGLRDLQPVPVYDVTKFPDTRTQKLRSLLEQGHVTVAPLRDPELILHSHLPHLLGSAYTLGANSDQLTRTYEHEITQLVPIARGFIRGEAISKENWRDFLTRKEYTVAYQEFFDKEVEKKQGDWGKVLEEYLYSGPAPLVNGYTGGLGHPFIHLAYAYEFRSKEVATQALSQGCTEYNPLHTFLDQAPPDSSKYKTTSLAEIFEKVRQDGRLEGLFNEPGINNLELLSQEQNLALEECCDLAVLLALSNGNSRDSFDFFNVHIMTVAHALRVLWHYFPPDRRVSILKQYALFGIMTYICQLRPRFSLDWIEAVKLDGRDWNWVLDTALVHKWALDAHFFKVARGPKVFEETFGRKDDFYLKAAIKYVTEFCGWEGYGQGVAGFIPSRDGYRPE
;
A
#
# COMPACT_ATOMS: atom_id res chain seq x y z
N MET A 1 -37.85 45.20 -1.49
CA MET A 1 -37.29 45.07 -0.13
C MET A 1 -35.83 44.72 -0.26
N SER A 2 -34.97 45.51 0.36
CA SER A 2 -33.52 45.57 0.23
C SER A 2 -32.83 44.36 0.90
N ALA A 3 -31.79 43.81 0.27
CA ALA A 3 -30.88 42.84 0.87
C ALA A 3 -30.02 43.51 1.98
N PRO A 4 -29.66 42.81 3.07
CA PRO A 4 -28.93 43.42 4.16
C PRO A 4 -27.44 43.59 3.81
N VAL A 5 -26.96 44.81 4.00
CA VAL A 5 -25.56 45.23 3.91
C VAL A 5 -24.76 44.57 5.03
N ASN A 6 -23.77 43.76 4.67
CA ASN A 6 -22.84 43.14 5.61
C ASN A 6 -21.86 44.21 6.13
N ARG A 7 -22.09 44.73 7.34
CA ARG A 7 -21.19 45.71 7.97
C ARG A 7 -19.86 45.02 8.31
N LYS A 8 -18.75 45.50 7.74
CA LYS A 8 -17.36 45.08 8.05
C LYS A 8 -16.91 45.55 9.44
N GLU A 9 -17.74 45.45 10.46
CA GLU A 9 -17.34 45.75 11.83
C GLU A 9 -16.53 44.56 12.37
N LYS A 10 -15.31 44.82 12.86
CA LYS A 10 -14.39 43.84 13.45
C LYS A 10 -14.32 44.03 14.97
N PRO A 11 -15.38 43.69 15.74
CA PRO A 11 -15.48 44.04 17.15
C PRO A 11 -14.59 43.20 18.08
N PHE A 12 -13.88 42.20 17.55
CA PHE A 12 -13.04 41.31 18.35
C PHE A 12 -11.57 41.57 18.05
N SER A 13 -10.84 42.14 19.00
CA SER A 13 -9.40 42.45 18.93
C SER A 13 -8.59 41.38 19.67
N CYS A 14 -7.46 40.95 19.09
CA CYS A 14 -6.53 40.05 19.75
C CYS A 14 -5.94 40.72 21.00
N SER A 15 -5.77 39.94 22.06
CA SER A 15 -5.28 40.44 23.35
C SER A 15 -3.76 40.68 23.36
N TYR A 16 -3.06 40.18 22.33
CA TYR A 16 -1.59 40.07 22.30
C TYR A 16 -0.95 40.74 21.06
N CYS A 17 -1.76 41.22 20.11
CA CYS A 17 -1.32 42.01 18.95
C CYS A 17 -2.46 42.85 18.38
N ASP A 18 -2.18 43.72 17.40
CA ASP A 18 -3.15 44.69 16.85
C ASP A 18 -4.19 44.07 15.89
N ALA A 19 -4.23 42.75 15.75
CA ALA A 19 -5.14 42.06 14.84
C ALA A 19 -6.61 42.13 15.31
N THR A 20 -7.52 42.47 14.40
CA THR A 20 -8.97 42.56 14.66
C THR A 20 -9.77 41.66 13.71
N PHE A 21 -10.86 41.09 14.24
CA PHE A 21 -11.64 40.02 13.63
C PHE A 21 -13.14 40.26 13.75
N THR A 22 -13.89 39.76 12.78
CA THR A 22 -15.36 39.86 12.73
C THR A 22 -16.08 38.80 13.57
N ARG A 23 -15.38 37.73 13.95
CA ARG A 23 -15.94 36.58 14.70
C ARG A 23 -15.01 36.12 15.83
N LYS A 24 -15.60 35.77 16.97
CA LYS A 24 -14.91 35.38 18.21
C LYS A 24 -14.13 34.07 18.12
N ASP A 25 -14.57 33.12 17.29
CA ASP A 25 -13.90 31.82 17.10
C ASP A 25 -12.62 31.91 16.25
N VAL A 26 -12.51 32.94 15.41
CA VAL A 26 -11.32 33.21 14.59
C VAL A 26 -10.21 33.79 15.46
N ILE A 27 -10.56 34.63 16.43
CA ILE A 27 -9.61 35.12 17.45
C ILE A 27 -8.97 33.98 18.21
N LYS A 28 -9.77 33.03 18.71
CA LYS A 28 -9.23 31.92 19.52
C LYS A 28 -8.25 31.06 18.73
N ARG A 29 -8.51 30.88 17.43
CA ARG A 29 -7.59 30.18 16.53
C ARG A 29 -6.33 30.97 16.22
N HIS A 30 -6.43 32.28 16.06
CA HIS A 30 -5.27 33.15 15.87
C HIS A 30 -4.39 33.18 17.13
N GLU A 31 -4.97 33.37 18.32
CA GLU A 31 -4.23 33.34 19.60
C GLU A 31 -3.53 32.00 19.81
N PHE A 32 -4.22 30.88 19.54
CA PHE A 32 -3.64 29.55 19.68
C PHE A 32 -2.49 29.27 18.71
N ARG A 33 -2.52 29.85 17.50
CA ARG A 33 -1.58 29.52 16.42
C ARG A 33 -0.37 30.44 16.35
N TYR A 34 -0.49 31.67 16.83
CA TYR A 34 0.55 32.69 16.71
C TYR A 34 1.04 33.24 18.06
N HIS A 35 0.35 32.94 19.17
CA HIS A 35 0.75 33.34 20.51
C HIS A 35 0.87 32.13 21.46
N GLN A 36 1.20 30.96 20.90
CA GLN A 36 1.26 29.67 21.61
C GLN A 36 2.27 29.70 22.78
N ASP A 37 3.37 30.44 22.63
CA ASP A 37 4.40 30.64 23.67
C ASP A 37 3.89 31.50 24.84
N VAL A 38 2.98 32.44 24.58
CA VAL A 38 2.35 33.29 25.60
C VAL A 38 1.27 32.52 26.35
N LEU A 39 0.50 31.67 25.65
CA LEU A 39 -0.50 30.78 26.26
C LEU A 39 0.14 29.69 27.13
N GLY A 40 1.34 29.21 26.76
CA GLY A 40 2.14 28.29 27.56
C GLY A 40 2.68 28.92 28.86
N ALA A 41 3.07 30.20 28.82
CA ALA A 41 3.52 30.94 30.01
C ALA A 41 2.36 31.24 31.00
N VAL A 42 1.14 31.44 30.51
CA VAL A 42 -0.06 31.63 31.34
C VAL A 42 -0.55 30.29 31.95
N GLY A 43 -0.35 29.17 31.24
CA GLY A 43 -0.67 27.82 31.74
C GLY A 43 0.19 27.37 32.94
N ALA A 44 1.42 27.88 33.05
CA ALA A 44 2.30 27.62 34.19
C ALA A 44 2.00 28.51 35.43
N THR A 45 1.12 29.50 35.29
CA THR A 45 0.73 30.41 36.39
C THR A 45 -0.70 30.20 36.90
N ALA A 46 -1.45 29.23 36.35
CA ALA A 46 -2.83 28.93 36.74
C ALA A 46 -3.01 27.68 37.63
N ALA A 47 -1.92 27.14 38.21
CA ALA A 47 -1.94 26.04 39.18
C ALA A 47 -1.59 26.51 40.60
N ALA A 48 -2.20 27.61 41.06
CA ALA A 48 -2.23 27.98 42.47
C ALA A 48 -3.30 29.05 42.73
N SER A 49 -4.58 28.66 42.84
CA SER A 49 -5.59 29.43 43.60
C SER A 49 -6.96 28.75 43.59
N LEU A 50 -7.29 28.04 44.67
CA LEU A 50 -8.65 27.94 45.18
C LEU A 50 -8.71 28.71 46.51
N PRO A 51 -9.81 29.43 46.80
CA PRO A 51 -9.85 30.41 47.87
C PRO A 51 -10.07 29.74 49.23
N LEU A 52 -9.21 30.07 50.20
CA LEU A 52 -9.56 29.95 51.62
C LEU A 52 -9.57 31.35 52.24
N SER A 53 -10.66 31.55 52.94
CA SER A 53 -11.13 32.75 53.60
C SER A 53 -10.18 33.33 54.66
N LEU A 54 -10.27 34.65 54.76
CA LEU A 54 -10.25 35.47 55.98
C LEU A 54 -8.94 35.62 56.80
N GLN A 55 -8.53 36.89 56.81
CA GLN A 55 -8.07 37.70 57.96
C GLN A 55 -6.57 37.92 58.19
N SER A 56 -6.22 39.20 57.93
CA SER A 56 -5.43 40.12 58.74
C SER A 56 -3.90 40.03 58.78
N GLY A 57 -3.26 41.15 58.40
CA GLY A 57 -2.11 41.69 59.14
C GLY A 57 -0.76 41.77 58.43
N SER A 58 -0.57 42.82 57.61
CA SER A 58 0.56 43.79 57.56
C SER A 58 2.01 43.42 58.02
N PRO A 59 3.04 44.09 57.46
CA PRO A 59 4.27 43.50 56.93
C PRO A 59 5.57 43.89 57.68
N ARG A 60 6.72 43.37 57.21
CA ARG A 60 8.12 43.90 57.20
C ARG A 60 9.11 42.73 57.38
N ASN A 61 10.37 42.70 56.90
CA ASN A 61 11.20 43.42 55.94
C ASN A 61 12.59 42.68 55.96
N ILE A 62 13.42 42.88 54.93
CA ILE A 62 14.91 42.79 54.92
C ILE A 62 15.56 41.38 54.77
N GLY A 63 16.39 41.22 53.73
CA GLY A 63 17.33 40.09 53.49
C GLY A 63 18.65 40.24 54.28
N PRO A 64 19.84 40.01 53.71
CA PRO A 64 20.27 39.03 52.71
C PRO A 64 21.56 38.26 53.17
N GLN A 65 22.17 37.51 52.24
CA GLN A 65 23.62 37.19 52.10
C GLN A 65 24.24 35.85 52.62
N LYS A 66 24.84 35.17 51.62
CA LYS A 66 26.24 34.68 51.51
C LYS A 66 26.68 33.30 52.04
N HIS A 67 27.06 32.50 51.03
CA HIS A 67 28.35 31.82 50.80
C HIS A 67 28.88 30.67 51.68
N LEU A 68 29.23 29.60 50.94
CA LEU A 68 30.44 28.75 51.01
C LEU A 68 30.51 27.59 52.02
N GLY A 69 30.73 26.38 51.47
CA GLY A 69 31.89 25.58 51.86
C GLY A 69 31.67 24.16 52.40
N ARG A 70 31.98 23.18 51.54
CA ARG A 70 33.02 22.15 51.70
C ARG A 70 32.76 20.82 52.49
N GLU A 71 32.88 19.73 51.70
CA GLU A 71 33.70 18.50 51.90
C GLU A 71 33.26 17.28 52.78
N ILE A 72 33.20 16.13 52.08
CA ILE A 72 33.86 14.80 52.32
C ILE A 72 33.19 13.72 53.21
N ALA A 73 32.72 12.67 52.50
CA ALA A 73 32.86 11.19 52.63
C ALA A 73 33.06 10.47 54.00
N ALA A 74 32.36 9.33 54.19
CA ALA A 74 32.87 7.95 53.93
C ALA A 74 32.00 6.79 54.53
N SER A 75 31.97 5.66 53.79
CA SER A 75 31.95 4.21 54.17
C SER A 75 30.78 3.50 54.92
N VAL A 76 29.98 2.68 54.18
CA VAL A 76 29.84 1.16 54.10
C VAL A 76 29.97 0.34 55.43
N PRO A 77 29.23 -0.78 55.77
CA PRO A 77 28.84 -1.98 54.94
C PRO A 77 27.51 -2.78 55.19
N SER A 78 27.08 -3.51 54.13
CA SER A 78 26.66 -4.93 53.96
C SER A 78 25.43 -5.67 54.59
N TYR A 79 24.90 -6.59 53.75
CA TYR A 79 24.13 -7.87 53.94
C TYR A 79 22.59 -7.97 53.75
N SER A 80 22.21 -8.42 52.54
CA SER A 80 21.43 -9.63 52.16
C SER A 80 19.91 -9.84 52.40
N GLN A 81 19.28 -10.30 51.31
CA GLN A 81 18.09 -11.17 51.11
C GLN A 81 16.68 -10.55 51.03
N GLY A 82 15.98 -10.86 49.91
CA GLY A 82 14.51 -10.94 49.83
C GLY A 82 13.84 -10.15 48.68
N GLU A 83 13.80 -10.73 47.47
CA GLU A 83 12.84 -10.37 46.39
C GLU A 83 11.45 -10.93 46.76
N ASN A 84 10.26 -10.40 46.46
CA ASN A 84 9.69 -9.30 45.64
C ASN A 84 8.20 -9.17 46.13
N PRO A 85 7.28 -8.38 45.55
CA PRO A 85 7.32 -7.08 44.87
C PRO A 85 6.24 -6.09 45.39
N ALA A 86 6.48 -4.77 45.31
CA ALA A 86 5.47 -3.73 45.05
C ALA A 86 6.08 -2.33 45.27
N ASP A 87 5.79 -1.44 44.30
CA ASP A 87 5.90 0.02 44.35
C ASP A 87 7.26 0.64 44.71
N LEU A 88 7.94 1.20 43.70
CA LEU A 88 8.76 2.39 43.90
C LEU A 88 8.88 3.24 42.64
N ASP A 89 8.23 4.40 42.78
CA ASP A 89 8.33 5.66 42.06
C ASP A 89 9.78 6.06 41.73
N LEU A 90 10.09 6.30 40.45
CA LEU A 90 11.40 6.75 39.97
C LEU A 90 11.38 8.25 39.69
N GLY A 91 11.98 9.00 40.61
CA GLY A 91 12.36 10.40 40.44
C GLY A 91 13.52 10.59 39.46
N ILE A 92 13.19 11.15 38.31
CA ILE A 92 13.90 12.06 37.39
C ILE A 92 15.38 12.39 37.72
N HIS A 93 16.30 11.74 37.00
CA HIS A 93 17.52 12.34 36.41
C HIS A 93 17.95 11.48 35.21
N GLY A 94 17.41 11.76 34.02
CA GLY A 94 17.59 10.89 32.84
C GLY A 94 17.84 11.59 31.50
N GLY A 95 18.13 12.90 31.48
CA GLY A 95 18.21 13.64 30.20
C GLY A 95 19.45 13.34 29.35
N GLN A 96 20.65 13.40 29.92
CA GLN A 96 21.87 13.45 29.10
C GLN A 96 22.55 12.10 28.84
N ALA A 97 22.25 11.05 29.62
CA ALA A 97 22.83 9.71 29.43
C ALA A 97 22.04 8.87 28.41
N GLN A 98 20.76 9.17 28.19
CA GLN A 98 19.91 8.49 27.20
C GLN A 98 20.17 8.97 25.76
N ASP A 99 20.65 10.21 25.59
CA ASP A 99 20.92 10.80 24.28
C ASP A 99 22.18 10.21 23.61
N LEU A 100 23.26 9.98 24.36
CA LEU A 100 24.46 9.28 23.88
C LEU A 100 24.25 7.76 23.67
N PHE A 101 23.25 7.18 24.34
CA PHE A 101 22.94 5.75 24.28
C PHE A 101 22.28 5.35 22.96
N MET A 102 21.40 6.20 22.41
CA MET A 102 20.67 5.92 21.15
C MET A 102 21.54 6.10 19.90
N ASP A 103 22.44 7.09 19.87
CA ASP A 103 23.32 7.32 18.71
C ASP A 103 24.32 6.17 18.50
N CYS A 104 24.88 5.61 19.58
CA CYS A 104 25.69 4.38 19.51
C CYS A 104 24.88 3.17 19.00
N TYR A 105 23.58 3.07 19.35
CA TYR A 105 22.70 1.95 19.02
C TYR A 105 22.23 1.92 17.54
N VAL A 106 22.27 3.07 16.87
CA VAL A 106 21.86 3.24 15.45
C VAL A 106 23.09 3.17 14.53
N ILE A 107 24.23 3.74 14.93
CA ILE A 107 25.49 3.64 14.18
C ILE A 107 25.92 2.16 14.03
N ASP A 108 25.90 1.38 15.11
CA ASP A 108 26.21 -0.06 15.08
C ASP A 108 25.22 -0.88 14.21
N ALA A 109 24.02 -0.35 13.90
CA ALA A 109 23.05 -0.99 13.02
C ALA A 109 23.23 -0.63 11.53
N PHE A 110 23.90 0.48 11.22
CA PHE A 110 24.28 0.84 9.84
C PHE A 110 25.67 0.33 9.45
N PHE A 111 26.56 0.21 10.43
CA PHE A 111 27.98 -0.01 10.26
C PHE A 111 28.49 -1.11 11.19
N PRO A 112 28.12 -2.38 10.96
CA PRO A 112 28.57 -3.48 11.81
C PRO A 112 30.11 -3.60 11.75
N SER A 113 30.76 -3.67 12.92
CA SER A 113 32.22 -3.86 13.04
C SER A 113 32.58 -5.35 13.13
N LEU A 114 33.66 -5.78 12.47
CA LEU A 114 34.18 -7.16 12.47
C LEU A 114 35.42 -7.37 13.39
N ASN A 115 35.73 -6.48 14.33
CA ASN A 115 36.98 -6.58 15.11
C ASN A 115 36.85 -7.47 16.38
N PRO A 116 37.92 -8.19 16.76
CA PRO A 116 37.87 -9.37 17.63
C PRO A 116 37.60 -9.03 19.11
N LEU A 117 36.95 -9.99 19.79
CA LEU A 117 36.64 -9.98 21.22
C LEU A 117 37.83 -9.52 22.10
N PRO A 118 37.57 -8.84 23.23
CA PRO A 118 38.60 -8.58 24.22
C PRO A 118 39.05 -9.89 24.87
N MET A 119 40.34 -9.99 25.16
CA MET A 119 40.95 -11.10 25.90
C MET A 119 40.17 -11.45 27.19
N PRO A 120 40.07 -12.73 27.56
CA PRO A 120 39.21 -13.17 28.66
C PRO A 120 39.73 -12.62 29.99
N GLY A 121 38.88 -11.85 30.70
CA GLY A 121 39.16 -11.44 32.09
C GLY A 121 38.78 -10.01 32.50
N LYS A 122 38.11 -9.20 31.66
CA LYS A 122 37.62 -7.87 32.07
C LYS A 122 36.11 -7.71 31.84
N SER A 123 35.43 -7.25 32.88
CA SER A 123 33.99 -6.94 32.91
C SER A 123 33.58 -5.96 31.80
N TYR A 124 32.43 -6.23 31.18
CA TYR A 124 31.80 -5.44 30.10
C TYR A 124 31.65 -3.94 30.44
N THR A 125 31.60 -3.60 31.73
CA THR A 125 31.42 -2.24 32.27
C THR A 125 32.62 -1.31 32.03
N ASP A 126 33.85 -1.83 31.99
CA ASP A 126 35.05 -0.97 31.86
C ASP A 126 35.25 -0.48 30.42
N SER A 127 34.77 -1.24 29.42
CA SER A 127 34.90 -0.88 27.99
C SER A 127 33.97 0.29 27.60
N LEU A 128 32.84 0.44 28.28
CA LEU A 128 31.89 1.54 28.05
C LEU A 128 32.46 2.86 28.59
N SER A 129 33.09 2.83 29.77
CA SER A 129 33.67 4.03 30.40
C SER A 129 34.82 4.64 29.59
N SER A 130 35.66 3.81 28.97
CA SER A 130 36.78 4.27 28.14
C SER A 130 36.33 4.83 26.77
N ARG A 131 35.19 4.37 26.22
CA ARG A 131 34.57 4.95 25.01
C ARG A 131 33.88 6.29 25.31
N ILE A 132 33.18 6.40 26.44
CA ILE A 132 32.53 7.63 26.88
C ILE A 132 33.57 8.75 27.08
N SER A 133 34.74 8.44 27.65
CA SER A 133 35.82 9.41 27.87
C SER A 133 36.55 9.90 26.61
N ARG A 134 36.39 9.22 25.45
CA ARG A 134 36.89 9.72 24.15
C ARG A 134 35.84 10.56 23.40
N SER A 135 34.55 10.41 23.74
CA SER A 135 33.45 11.19 23.15
C SER A 135 33.22 12.55 23.82
N SER A 136 33.78 12.78 25.00
CA SER A 136 33.63 14.00 25.80
C SER A 136 34.31 15.26 25.22
N HIS A 137 34.82 15.20 23.98
CA HIS A 137 35.31 16.37 23.24
C HIS A 137 34.35 16.88 22.16
N CYS A 138 33.16 16.29 21.99
CA CYS A 138 32.10 16.94 21.20
C CYS A 138 31.55 18.14 21.99
N LEU A 139 31.93 19.34 21.54
CA LEU A 139 31.44 20.62 22.04
C LEU A 139 29.91 20.62 22.08
N ALA A 140 29.37 21.18 23.16
CA ALA A 140 27.95 21.26 23.44
C ALA A 140 27.12 21.67 22.21
N CYS A 141 26.13 20.85 21.84
CA CYS A 141 25.06 21.25 20.92
C CYS A 141 24.36 22.48 21.49
N PRO A 142 24.18 23.58 20.72
CA PRO A 142 23.31 24.66 21.14
C PRO A 142 21.87 24.13 21.31
N PRO A 143 21.04 24.74 22.17
CA PRO A 143 19.64 24.38 22.27
C PRO A 143 18.98 24.51 20.88
N LEU A 144 18.20 23.49 20.50
CA LEU A 144 17.41 23.40 19.26
C LEU A 144 16.90 24.78 18.83
N ALA A 145 17.60 25.39 17.86
CA ALA A 145 17.10 26.56 17.18
C ALA A 145 15.80 26.14 16.47
N SER A 146 14.71 26.85 16.78
CA SER A 146 13.44 26.76 16.05
C SER A 146 13.69 26.67 14.54
N SER A 147 13.07 25.70 13.87
CA SER A 147 13.20 25.40 12.44
C SER A 147 13.32 26.67 11.57
N SER A 148 14.44 26.79 10.86
CA SER A 148 14.81 27.91 9.99
C SER A 148 14.10 27.91 8.63
N TRP A 149 12.79 27.66 8.57
CA TRP A 149 12.03 27.82 7.32
C TRP A 149 11.83 29.32 7.03
N ARG A 150 12.57 29.87 6.05
CA ARG A 150 12.41 31.28 5.58
C ARG A 150 11.95 31.44 4.13
N GLY A 151 11.72 30.35 3.40
CA GLY A 151 11.12 30.40 2.06
C GLY A 151 9.62 30.73 2.09
N SER A 152 9.10 31.31 1.01
CA SER A 152 7.66 31.55 0.83
C SER A 152 7.04 30.54 -0.14
N PHE A 153 6.02 29.83 0.36
CA PHE A 153 5.22 28.89 -0.42
C PHE A 153 3.91 29.49 -0.93
N GLU A 154 3.60 30.74 -0.55
CA GLU A 154 2.37 31.41 -0.97
C GLU A 154 2.25 31.46 -2.50
N PHE A 155 1.04 31.17 -2.98
CA PHE A 155 0.74 30.97 -4.38
C PHE A 155 -0.52 31.74 -4.78
N SER A 156 -0.36 32.86 -5.49
CA SER A 156 -1.50 33.72 -5.85
C SER A 156 -2.40 33.09 -6.92
N GLU A 157 -3.66 33.52 -7.01
CA GLU A 157 -4.55 33.11 -8.12
C GLU A 157 -3.99 33.56 -9.47
N THR A 158 -3.34 34.73 -9.53
CA THR A 158 -2.65 35.20 -10.74
C THR A 158 -1.55 34.24 -11.17
N LYS A 159 -0.75 33.73 -10.22
CA LYS A 159 0.27 32.71 -10.51
C LYS A 159 -0.38 31.40 -10.95
N ARG A 160 -1.46 30.98 -10.29
CA ARG A 160 -2.23 29.80 -10.68
C ARG A 160 -2.72 29.88 -12.12
N ASP A 161 -3.23 31.03 -12.54
CA ASP A 161 -3.69 31.26 -13.92
C ASP A 161 -2.54 31.19 -14.93
N GLN A 162 -1.33 31.65 -14.57
CA GLN A 162 -0.13 31.48 -15.40
C GLN A 162 0.22 29.99 -15.55
N VAL A 163 0.20 29.22 -14.45
CA VAL A 163 0.47 27.78 -14.48
C VAL A 163 -0.60 27.01 -15.27
N TYR A 164 -1.86 27.42 -15.15
CA TYR A 164 -2.96 26.86 -15.91
C TYR A 164 -2.82 27.12 -17.42
N THR A 165 -2.44 28.34 -17.79
CA THR A 165 -2.21 28.73 -19.19
C THR A 165 -1.05 27.91 -19.78
N GLU A 166 0.07 27.83 -19.06
CA GLU A 166 1.22 27.00 -19.45
C GLU A 166 0.82 25.54 -19.64
N THR A 167 -0.04 25.02 -18.77
CA THR A 167 -0.56 23.64 -18.84
C THR A 167 -1.39 23.42 -20.10
N LYS A 168 -2.30 24.34 -20.44
CA LYS A 168 -3.10 24.26 -21.66
C LYS A 168 -2.22 24.22 -22.91
N ASP A 169 -1.24 25.11 -22.96
CA ASP A 169 -0.33 25.22 -24.09
C ASP A 169 0.58 23.99 -24.22
N ALA A 170 0.98 23.40 -23.10
CA ALA A 170 1.76 22.16 -23.07
C ALA A 170 0.96 20.93 -23.53
N ILE A 171 -0.28 20.81 -23.09
CA ILE A 171 -1.14 19.65 -23.40
C ILE A 171 -1.57 19.65 -24.88
N GLY A 172 -1.81 20.83 -25.47
CA GLY A 172 -2.20 20.97 -26.88
C GLY A 172 -1.18 20.44 -27.90
N VAL A 173 0.10 20.33 -27.52
CA VAL A 173 1.18 19.80 -28.36
C VAL A 173 1.43 18.30 -28.11
N ALA A 174 1.08 17.79 -26.92
CA ALA A 174 1.48 16.46 -26.45
C ALA A 174 0.39 15.37 -26.55
N GLY A 175 -0.84 15.71 -26.98
CA GLY A 175 -1.96 14.75 -27.00
C GLY A 175 -2.33 14.22 -25.61
N ALA A 176 -2.00 14.98 -24.56
CA ALA A 176 -2.11 14.58 -23.16
C ALA A 176 -3.56 14.63 -22.65
N ARG A 177 -3.85 13.87 -21.59
CA ARG A 177 -5.19 13.87 -20.97
C ARG A 177 -5.42 15.23 -20.29
N PRO A 178 -6.59 15.87 -20.49
CA PRO A 178 -6.91 17.10 -19.77
C PRO A 178 -6.97 16.82 -18.26
N ILE A 179 -6.41 17.72 -17.46
CA ILE A 179 -6.57 17.70 -16.00
C ILE A 179 -8.03 18.04 -15.71
N SER A 180 -8.83 17.03 -15.35
CA SER A 180 -10.29 17.16 -15.14
C SER A 180 -10.66 18.15 -14.03
N ASP A 181 -9.79 18.26 -13.01
CA ASP A 181 -9.88 19.23 -11.91
C ASP A 181 -8.51 19.89 -11.68
N PHE A 182 -8.29 21.08 -12.24
CA PHE A 182 -7.00 21.77 -12.13
C PHE A 182 -6.77 22.28 -10.69
N PRO A 183 -5.62 21.98 -10.05
CA PRO A 183 -5.45 22.24 -8.61
C PRO A 183 -5.67 23.70 -8.21
N SER A 184 -6.32 23.92 -7.07
CA SER A 184 -6.45 25.25 -6.44
C SER A 184 -5.10 25.74 -5.89
N CYS A 185 -4.99 27.02 -5.54
CA CYS A 185 -3.77 27.57 -4.92
C CYS A 185 -3.36 26.75 -3.70
N LEU A 186 -4.28 26.49 -2.77
CA LEU A 186 -4.02 25.69 -1.57
C LEU A 186 -3.53 24.27 -1.89
N ARG A 187 -4.02 23.66 -2.97
CA ARG A 187 -3.60 22.31 -3.40
C ARG A 187 -2.19 22.35 -4.01
N PHE A 188 -1.86 23.37 -4.80
CA PHE A 188 -0.50 23.61 -5.28
C PHE A 188 0.49 23.89 -4.14
N GLU A 189 0.15 24.77 -3.20
CA GLU A 189 0.98 25.06 -2.02
C GLU A 189 1.28 23.79 -1.24
N ARG A 190 0.26 22.97 -0.98
CA ARG A 190 0.42 21.65 -0.34
C ARG A 190 1.42 20.77 -1.10
N TYR A 191 1.29 20.65 -2.42
CA TYR A 191 2.20 19.82 -3.19
C TYR A 191 3.63 20.35 -3.18
N ILE A 192 3.80 21.67 -3.28
CA ILE A 192 5.13 22.30 -3.26
C ILE A 192 5.77 22.05 -1.89
N VAL A 193 5.08 22.30 -0.78
CA VAL A 193 5.59 22.01 0.57
C VAL A 193 6.03 20.56 0.69
N THR A 194 5.18 19.62 0.25
CA THR A 194 5.51 18.19 0.27
C THR A 194 6.71 17.85 -0.61
N PHE A 195 6.92 18.51 -1.75
CA PHE A 195 8.15 18.33 -2.54
C PHE A 195 9.41 18.69 -1.74
N PHE A 196 9.39 19.78 -0.98
CA PHE A 196 10.52 20.17 -0.14
C PHE A 196 10.79 19.10 0.93
N GLU A 197 9.75 18.69 1.66
CA GLU A 197 9.86 17.73 2.77
C GLU A 197 10.18 16.29 2.34
N CYS A 198 9.72 15.86 1.16
CA CYS A 198 9.77 14.45 0.76
C CYS A 198 10.79 14.16 -0.35
N PHE A 199 11.25 15.17 -1.10
CA PHE A 199 12.17 14.98 -2.21
C PHE A 199 13.44 15.81 -2.06
N LEU A 200 13.31 17.12 -1.81
CA LEU A 200 14.46 18.01 -1.73
C LEU A 200 15.36 17.70 -0.54
N ASP A 201 14.78 17.28 0.59
CA ASP A 201 15.54 16.90 1.79
C ASP A 201 16.58 15.79 1.54
N TYR A 202 16.40 14.96 0.51
CA TYR A 202 17.36 13.91 0.11
C TYR A 202 18.30 14.34 -1.02
N LEU A 203 17.94 15.40 -1.75
CA LEU A 203 18.66 15.90 -2.90
C LEU A 203 18.64 17.44 -2.86
N PRO A 204 19.52 18.08 -2.06
CA PRO A 204 19.41 19.50 -1.72
C PRO A 204 19.99 20.40 -2.82
N PHE A 205 19.24 20.63 -3.91
CA PHE A 205 19.67 21.48 -5.04
C PHE A 205 18.89 22.80 -5.22
N ILE A 206 17.92 23.08 -4.34
CA ILE A 206 17.17 24.33 -4.29
C ILE A 206 17.40 24.96 -2.91
N HIS A 207 17.76 26.24 -2.88
CA HIS A 207 18.02 26.94 -1.63
C HIS A 207 16.69 27.35 -0.97
N VAL A 208 16.26 26.60 0.04
CA VAL A 208 14.96 26.80 0.73
C VAL A 208 14.82 28.22 1.31
N PRO A 209 15.83 28.79 2.01
CA PRO A 209 15.67 30.11 2.64
C PRO A 209 15.39 31.26 1.68
N THR A 210 15.76 31.15 0.40
CA THR A 210 15.51 32.18 -0.62
C THR A 210 14.36 31.83 -1.58
N TRP A 211 13.71 30.67 -1.39
CA TRP A 211 12.64 30.21 -2.27
C TRP A 211 11.39 31.11 -2.21
N GLN A 212 10.81 31.40 -3.38
CA GLN A 212 9.55 32.15 -3.51
C GLN A 212 8.71 31.54 -4.63
N SER A 213 7.63 30.84 -4.28
CA SER A 213 6.77 30.15 -5.25
C SER A 213 6.14 31.10 -6.28
N GLU A 214 5.77 32.31 -5.85
CA GLU A 214 5.25 33.37 -6.72
C GLU A 214 6.24 33.81 -7.82
N LYS A 215 7.54 33.63 -7.64
CA LYS A 215 8.57 34.01 -8.62
C LYS A 215 9.06 32.84 -9.48
N ALA A 216 8.72 31.60 -9.10
CA ALA A 216 9.18 30.44 -9.82
C ALA A 216 8.53 30.32 -11.22
N PRO A 217 9.25 29.78 -12.22
CA PRO A 217 8.69 29.48 -13.52
C PRO A 217 7.56 28.43 -13.41
N PRO A 218 6.45 28.59 -14.16
CA PRO A 218 5.34 27.63 -14.16
C PRO A 218 5.75 26.17 -14.38
N CYS A 219 6.71 25.95 -15.28
CA CYS A 219 7.25 24.64 -15.59
C CYS A 219 7.88 23.93 -14.37
N LEU A 220 8.69 24.67 -13.61
CA LEU A 220 9.32 24.16 -12.39
C LEU A 220 8.27 23.85 -11.31
N LEU A 221 7.27 24.72 -11.17
CA LEU A 221 6.15 24.51 -10.26
C LEU A 221 5.33 23.25 -10.60
N LEU A 222 5.08 23.00 -11.89
CA LEU A 222 4.42 21.76 -12.35
C LEU A 222 5.26 20.53 -12.00
N ALA A 223 6.57 20.56 -12.27
CA ALA A 223 7.45 19.43 -11.94
C ALA A 223 7.46 19.12 -10.43
N MET A 224 7.59 20.15 -9.58
CA MET A 224 7.52 20.00 -8.12
C MET A 224 6.14 19.48 -7.68
N ALA A 225 5.07 20.02 -8.25
CA ALA A 225 3.70 19.61 -7.94
C ALA A 225 3.41 18.15 -8.33
N ALA A 226 4.02 17.62 -9.39
CA ALA A 226 3.87 16.21 -9.76
C ALA A 226 4.41 15.27 -8.68
N ILE A 227 5.59 15.56 -8.13
CA ILE A 227 6.16 14.81 -7.00
C ILE A 227 5.27 14.95 -5.76
N GLY A 228 4.87 16.19 -5.41
CA GLY A 228 4.02 16.44 -4.25
C GLY A 228 2.67 15.72 -4.34
N ALA A 229 2.01 15.76 -5.50
CA ALA A 229 0.75 15.06 -5.72
C ALA A 229 0.88 13.55 -5.59
N ALA A 230 2.00 12.96 -6.04
CA ALA A 230 2.27 11.54 -5.87
C ALA A 230 2.45 11.15 -4.40
N CYS A 231 3.12 11.99 -3.60
CA CYS A 231 3.27 11.79 -2.16
C CYS A 231 1.93 11.84 -1.40
N HIS A 232 0.90 12.45 -1.97
CA HIS A 232 -0.48 12.45 -1.45
C HIS A 232 -1.36 11.35 -2.07
N GLU A 233 -0.78 10.38 -2.77
CA GLU A 233 -1.49 9.26 -3.43
C GLU A 233 -2.44 9.73 -4.56
N GLU A 234 -2.29 10.97 -5.05
CA GLU A 234 -3.12 11.55 -6.11
C GLU A 234 -2.52 11.28 -7.51
N HIS A 235 -2.28 10.00 -7.82
CA HIS A 235 -1.46 9.58 -8.96
C HIS A 235 -1.94 10.04 -10.34
N ASP A 236 -3.25 10.11 -10.59
CA ASP A 236 -3.77 10.60 -11.88
C ASP A 236 -3.50 12.10 -12.07
N THR A 237 -3.63 12.86 -10.98
CA THR A 237 -3.30 14.29 -10.97
C THR A 237 -1.80 14.49 -11.15
N ALA A 238 -0.98 13.72 -10.42
CA ALA A 238 0.47 13.74 -10.55
C ALA A 238 0.93 13.43 -11.98
N HIS A 239 0.32 12.42 -12.61
CA HIS A 239 0.64 12.00 -13.96
C HIS A 239 0.30 13.09 -14.99
N ALA A 240 -0.90 13.69 -14.89
CA ALA A 240 -1.31 14.75 -15.80
C ALA A 240 -0.49 16.04 -15.62
N ILE A 241 -0.15 16.41 -14.37
CA ILE A 241 0.75 17.53 -14.07
C ILE A 241 2.17 17.25 -14.62
N CYS A 242 2.68 16.02 -14.47
CA CYS A 242 3.97 15.63 -15.03
C CYS A 242 3.99 15.76 -16.56
N GLN A 243 2.93 15.30 -17.24
CA GLN A 243 2.79 15.47 -18.70
C GLN A 243 2.84 16.95 -19.11
N ALA A 244 2.15 17.82 -18.35
CA ALA A 244 2.18 19.26 -18.58
C ALA A 244 3.58 19.86 -18.34
N ALA A 245 4.26 19.48 -17.24
CA ALA A 245 5.64 19.88 -16.96
C ALA A 245 6.57 19.49 -18.11
N ARG A 246 6.47 18.23 -18.57
CA ARG A 246 7.20 17.71 -19.73
C ARG A 246 6.95 18.54 -20.99
N GLY A 247 5.69 18.75 -21.35
CA GLY A 247 5.34 19.51 -22.55
C GLY A 247 5.88 20.95 -22.49
N SER A 248 5.87 21.55 -21.29
CA SER A 248 6.43 22.86 -21.02
C SER A 248 7.96 22.90 -21.17
N VAL A 249 8.71 21.99 -20.52
CA VAL A 249 10.18 21.91 -20.65
C VAL A 249 10.58 21.65 -22.11
N SER A 250 9.94 20.67 -22.76
CA SER A 250 10.26 20.28 -24.13
C SER A 250 10.07 21.45 -25.10
N ARG A 251 8.98 22.21 -24.98
CA ARG A 251 8.73 23.40 -25.80
C ARG A 251 9.82 24.47 -25.61
N TYR A 252 10.26 24.69 -24.37
CA TYR A 252 11.36 25.61 -24.08
C TYR A 252 12.66 25.15 -24.74
N LEU A 253 13.01 23.86 -24.59
CA LEU A 253 14.22 23.30 -25.17
C LEU A 253 14.20 23.33 -26.70
N GLU A 254 13.05 23.05 -27.32
CA GLU A 254 12.88 23.13 -28.78
C GLU A 254 13.02 24.55 -29.31
N ALA A 255 12.43 25.53 -28.62
CA ALA A 255 12.56 26.95 -28.96
C ALA A 255 14.01 27.44 -28.82
N ASN A 256 14.80 26.82 -27.94
CA ASN A 256 16.18 27.19 -27.64
C ASN A 256 17.20 26.12 -28.06
N ARG A 257 16.87 25.25 -29.03
CA ARG A 257 17.65 24.05 -29.38
C ARG A 257 19.10 24.31 -29.83
N MET A 258 19.41 25.56 -30.21
CA MET A 258 20.76 25.98 -30.64
C MET A 258 21.61 26.51 -29.49
N SER A 259 21.02 26.76 -28.31
CA SER A 259 21.75 27.19 -27.11
C SER A 259 22.13 25.99 -26.28
N TRP A 260 23.39 25.92 -25.86
CA TRP A 260 23.83 25.02 -24.79
C TRP A 260 23.63 25.64 -23.41
N ASP A 261 23.41 26.95 -23.36
CA ASP A 261 23.23 27.68 -22.12
C ASP A 261 21.75 27.84 -21.82
N HIS A 262 21.32 27.23 -20.71
CA HIS A 262 19.95 27.29 -20.24
C HIS A 262 19.92 27.76 -18.79
N PRO A 263 18.89 28.51 -18.38
CA PRO A 263 18.70 28.86 -16.98
C PRO A 263 18.65 27.62 -16.09
N VAL A 264 19.16 27.74 -14.86
CA VAL A 264 19.23 26.63 -13.89
C VAL A 264 17.87 25.95 -13.66
N TRP A 265 16.77 26.70 -13.72
CA TRP A 265 15.42 26.17 -13.52
C TRP A 265 15.04 25.12 -14.58
N VAL A 266 15.63 25.16 -15.78
CA VAL A 266 15.38 24.17 -16.84
C VAL A 266 15.96 22.83 -16.42
N THR A 267 17.20 22.82 -15.95
CA THR A 267 17.87 21.63 -15.40
C THR A 267 17.11 21.09 -14.19
N GLN A 268 16.65 21.98 -13.30
CA GLN A 268 15.84 21.60 -12.13
C GLN A 268 14.50 20.99 -12.53
N ALA A 269 13.75 21.61 -13.44
CA ALA A 269 12.48 21.08 -13.90
C ALA A 269 12.65 19.74 -14.62
N LEU A 270 13.69 19.59 -15.45
CA LEU A 270 14.00 18.36 -16.17
C LEU A 270 14.38 17.23 -15.21
N LEU A 271 15.23 17.49 -14.22
CA LEU A 271 15.65 16.47 -13.25
C LEU A 271 14.47 15.99 -12.38
N ILE A 272 13.59 16.91 -11.95
CA ILE A 272 12.41 16.58 -11.14
C ILE A 272 11.40 15.78 -11.97
N THR A 273 11.14 16.21 -13.22
CA THR A 273 10.23 15.52 -14.13
C THR A 273 10.75 14.11 -14.44
N MET A 274 12.04 13.96 -14.77
CA MET A 274 12.68 12.66 -14.97
C MET A 274 12.54 11.78 -13.72
N SER A 275 12.77 12.36 -12.54
CA SER A 275 12.66 11.64 -11.27
C SER A 275 11.25 11.10 -11.03
N TYR A 276 10.20 11.88 -11.30
CA TYR A 276 8.83 11.37 -11.25
C TYR A 276 8.61 10.21 -12.23
N CYS A 277 9.02 10.38 -13.48
CA CYS A 277 8.82 9.38 -14.53
C CYS A 277 9.42 8.01 -14.16
N VAL A 278 10.64 8.00 -13.60
CA VAL A 278 11.32 6.78 -13.13
C VAL A 278 10.53 6.04 -12.04
N ARG A 279 9.79 6.76 -11.20
CA ARG A 279 9.10 6.20 -10.02
C ARG A 279 7.62 5.89 -10.28
N SER A 280 7.10 6.36 -11.41
CA SER A 280 5.67 6.38 -11.73
C SER A 280 5.01 5.01 -11.86
N GLY A 281 5.76 3.93 -12.04
CA GLY A 281 5.23 2.60 -12.34
C GLY A 281 4.76 2.43 -13.79
N ASP A 282 4.90 3.45 -14.64
CA ASP A 282 4.42 3.45 -16.01
C ASP A 282 5.58 3.25 -17.02
N PRO A 283 5.55 2.16 -17.83
CA PRO A 283 6.58 1.90 -18.83
C PRO A 283 6.76 3.03 -19.88
N GLU A 284 5.69 3.73 -20.26
CA GLU A 284 5.76 4.85 -21.20
C GLU A 284 6.51 6.03 -20.59
N LEU A 285 6.16 6.39 -19.35
CA LEU A 285 6.87 7.44 -18.63
C LEU A 285 8.34 7.08 -18.39
N PHE A 286 8.63 5.81 -18.09
CA PHE A 286 10.01 5.36 -17.96
C PHE A 286 10.81 5.55 -19.26
N ARG A 287 10.22 5.25 -20.43
CA ARG A 287 10.87 5.56 -21.73
C ARG A 287 11.13 7.05 -21.89
N TRP A 288 10.23 7.91 -21.43
CA TRP A 288 10.47 9.35 -21.43
C TRP A 288 11.61 9.77 -20.50
N ALA A 289 11.73 9.13 -19.33
CA ALA A 289 12.86 9.35 -18.44
C ALA A 289 14.20 9.04 -19.13
N LEU A 290 14.27 7.95 -19.91
CA LEU A 290 15.47 7.62 -20.70
C LEU A 290 15.78 8.70 -21.75
N SER A 291 14.77 9.23 -22.43
CA SER A 291 14.96 10.34 -23.37
C SER A 291 15.47 11.61 -22.66
N TYR A 292 14.92 11.91 -21.48
CA TYR A 292 15.34 13.06 -20.69
C TYR A 292 16.70 12.89 -20.03
N ALA A 293 17.13 11.66 -19.76
CA ALA A 293 18.47 11.39 -19.28
C ALA A 293 19.52 11.91 -20.25
N SER A 294 19.34 11.65 -21.56
CA SER A 294 20.23 12.20 -22.60
C SER A 294 20.19 13.72 -22.68
N CYS A 295 19.00 14.33 -22.61
CA CYS A 295 18.88 15.80 -22.58
C CYS A 295 19.57 16.41 -21.35
N LEU A 296 19.32 15.85 -20.17
CA LEU A 296 19.89 16.32 -18.91
C LEU A 296 21.41 16.18 -18.91
N ALA A 297 21.94 15.06 -19.40
CA ALA A 297 23.38 14.85 -19.56
C ALA A 297 24.01 15.95 -20.42
N ASN A 298 23.44 16.22 -21.59
CA ASN A 298 23.93 17.27 -22.49
C ASN A 298 23.93 18.67 -21.84
N ILE A 299 22.86 19.02 -21.10
CA ILE A 299 22.76 20.32 -20.42
C ILE A 299 23.84 20.45 -19.32
N ILE A 300 24.02 19.41 -18.51
CA ILE A 300 25.01 19.41 -17.41
C ILE A 300 26.45 19.47 -17.95
N GLN A 301 26.70 18.82 -19.08
CA GLN A 301 28.02 18.71 -19.69
C GLN A 301 28.42 19.98 -20.44
N TYR A 302 27.52 20.56 -21.23
CA TYR A 302 27.87 21.61 -22.20
C TYR A 302 27.43 23.02 -21.82
N SER A 303 26.65 23.22 -20.75
CA SER A 303 26.22 24.57 -20.36
C SER A 303 27.41 25.42 -19.87
N PRO A 304 27.72 26.55 -20.55
CA PRO A 304 28.79 27.44 -20.14
C PRO A 304 28.53 28.09 -18.78
N SER A 305 27.29 28.53 -18.48
CA SER A 305 26.95 29.12 -17.18
C SER A 305 27.10 28.13 -16.04
N LEU A 306 26.86 26.83 -16.28
CA LEU A 306 27.12 25.77 -15.30
C LEU A 306 28.63 25.50 -15.12
N SER A 307 29.46 25.81 -16.13
CA SER A 307 30.90 25.53 -16.17
C SER A 307 31.78 26.69 -15.68
N GLN A 308 31.31 27.93 -15.77
CA GLN A 308 32.05 29.14 -15.41
C GLN A 308 32.33 29.26 -13.90
N TYR A 309 31.47 28.67 -13.06
CA TYR A 309 31.60 28.66 -11.59
C TYR A 309 32.41 27.48 -11.04
N CYS A 310 33.16 26.79 -11.90
CA CYS A 310 34.09 25.73 -11.50
C CYS A 310 35.47 26.26 -11.03
N ALA A 311 35.76 27.55 -11.22
CA ALA A 311 37.03 28.15 -10.81
C ALA A 311 37.04 28.50 -9.32
N VAL A 312 38.12 28.13 -8.64
CA VAL A 312 38.36 28.42 -7.22
C VAL A 312 38.85 29.86 -7.09
N ASP A 313 37.94 30.84 -7.12
CA ASP A 313 38.26 32.18 -6.64
C ASP A 313 37.80 32.32 -5.19
N ASN A 314 38.74 32.15 -4.27
CA ASN A 314 38.55 32.34 -2.82
C ASN A 314 38.48 33.83 -2.45
N ASP A 315 37.77 34.66 -3.23
CA ASP A 315 37.61 36.05 -2.85
C ASP A 315 36.48 36.16 -1.80
N VAL A 316 36.89 36.33 -0.55
CA VAL A 316 36.01 36.52 0.63
C VAL A 316 35.14 37.78 0.51
N SER A 317 35.35 38.59 -0.54
CA SER A 317 34.53 39.73 -0.93
C SER A 317 33.22 39.36 -1.67
N GLU A 318 32.96 38.09 -1.98
CA GLU A 318 31.78 37.74 -2.80
C GLU A 318 30.45 37.92 -2.03
N PRO A 319 29.47 38.67 -2.58
CA PRO A 319 28.15 38.83 -1.99
C PRO A 319 27.41 37.49 -1.81
N TRP A 320 26.74 37.32 -0.67
CA TRP A 320 26.01 36.09 -0.31
C TRP A 320 25.00 35.63 -1.37
N ASP A 321 24.33 36.56 -2.04
CA ASP A 321 23.37 36.29 -3.11
C ASP A 321 24.04 35.70 -4.38
N ILE A 322 25.24 36.16 -4.71
CA ILE A 322 26.05 35.60 -5.80
C ILE A 322 26.52 34.20 -5.40
N TRP A 323 27.05 34.05 -4.19
CA TRP A 323 27.48 32.74 -3.67
C TRP A 323 26.35 31.70 -3.68
N ILE A 324 25.14 32.06 -3.25
CA ILE A 324 23.96 31.15 -3.31
C ILE A 324 23.70 30.72 -4.75
N ALA A 325 23.74 31.64 -5.71
CA ALA A 325 23.50 31.32 -7.11
C ALA A 325 24.54 30.32 -7.64
N GLN A 326 25.81 30.48 -7.28
CA GLN A 326 26.89 29.56 -7.65
C GLN A 326 26.76 28.19 -6.99
N GLU A 327 26.51 28.14 -5.67
CA GLU A 327 26.29 26.89 -4.95
C GLU A 327 25.04 26.17 -5.46
N THR A 328 23.97 26.91 -5.82
CA THR A 328 22.77 26.34 -6.46
C THR A 328 23.12 25.65 -7.78
N ILE A 329 23.99 26.25 -8.58
CA ILE A 329 24.48 25.67 -9.84
C ILE A 329 25.27 24.38 -9.57
N VAL A 330 26.23 24.41 -8.64
CA VAL A 330 27.04 23.24 -8.26
C VAL A 330 26.16 22.09 -7.76
N ARG A 331 25.24 22.37 -6.83
CA ARG A 331 24.31 21.38 -6.28
C ARG A 331 23.35 20.85 -7.32
N THR A 332 22.86 21.69 -8.24
CA THR A 332 21.98 21.26 -9.35
C THR A 332 22.72 20.33 -10.32
N ARG A 333 24.00 20.58 -10.64
CA ARG A 333 24.81 19.68 -11.47
C ARG A 333 24.99 18.32 -10.81
N TRP A 334 25.35 18.30 -9.53
CA TRP A 334 25.52 17.05 -8.78
C TRP A 334 24.21 16.30 -8.57
N ALA A 335 23.12 17.00 -8.30
CA ALA A 335 21.79 16.41 -8.24
C ALA A 335 21.36 15.79 -9.57
N GLY A 336 21.67 16.45 -10.69
CA GLY A 336 21.47 15.91 -12.02
C GLY A 336 22.31 14.66 -12.29
N TYR A 337 23.60 14.67 -11.93
CA TYR A 337 24.48 13.50 -12.01
C TYR A 337 23.94 12.33 -11.18
N ILE A 338 23.57 12.56 -9.91
CA ILE A 338 22.98 11.53 -9.03
C ILE A 338 21.67 10.98 -9.65
N SER A 339 20.80 11.86 -10.17
CA SER A 339 19.54 11.45 -10.79
C SER A 339 19.77 10.58 -12.03
N LEU A 340 20.81 10.85 -12.82
CA LEU A 340 21.22 10.01 -13.94
C LEU A 340 21.76 8.66 -13.44
N GLN A 341 22.56 8.66 -12.36
CA GLN A 341 23.08 7.43 -11.79
C GLN A 341 22.01 6.53 -11.17
N VAL A 342 20.87 7.06 -10.72
CA VAL A 342 19.73 6.24 -10.29
C VAL A 342 19.26 5.29 -11.40
N LEU A 343 19.35 5.69 -12.69
CA LEU A 343 19.04 4.80 -13.81
C LEU A 343 20.01 3.62 -13.89
N SER A 344 21.30 3.87 -13.69
CA SER A 344 22.33 2.83 -13.65
C SER A 344 22.13 1.89 -12.46
N VAL A 345 21.90 2.49 -11.29
CA VAL A 345 21.87 1.79 -10.01
C VAL A 345 20.60 0.97 -9.79
N CYS A 346 19.44 1.45 -10.26
CA CYS A 346 18.17 0.75 -10.05
C CYS A 346 17.73 -0.08 -11.26
N PHE A 347 18.20 0.24 -12.47
CA PHE A 347 17.66 -0.32 -13.73
C PHE A 347 18.72 -0.88 -14.67
N ASP A 348 20.01 -0.81 -14.30
CA ASP A 348 21.11 -1.34 -15.09
C ASP A 348 21.31 -0.64 -16.45
N VAL A 349 20.78 0.58 -16.58
CA VAL A 349 20.97 1.48 -17.73
C VAL A 349 22.42 2.00 -17.73
N ALA A 350 23.02 2.19 -18.90
CA ALA A 350 24.38 2.73 -18.94
C ALA A 350 24.43 4.18 -18.45
N PRO A 351 25.43 4.58 -17.63
CA PRO A 351 25.60 5.97 -17.22
C PRO A 351 25.65 6.89 -18.43
N ALA A 352 24.77 7.90 -18.46
CA ALA A 352 24.74 8.90 -19.53
C ALA A 352 25.88 9.92 -19.42
N LEU A 353 26.50 10.02 -18.23
CA LEU A 353 27.63 10.90 -17.93
C LEU A 353 28.71 10.10 -17.22
N SER A 354 29.96 10.38 -17.57
CA SER A 354 31.14 9.85 -16.89
C SER A 354 31.58 10.80 -15.78
N SER A 355 31.78 10.28 -14.56
CA SER A 355 32.35 11.07 -13.45
C SER A 355 33.70 11.72 -13.77
N ARG A 356 34.47 11.17 -14.72
CA ARG A 356 35.77 11.72 -15.14
C ARG A 356 35.66 13.10 -15.77
N GLU A 357 34.52 13.42 -16.36
CA GLU A 357 34.25 14.73 -16.98
C GLU A 357 34.08 15.83 -15.94
N PHE A 358 33.82 15.46 -14.68
CA PHE A 358 33.60 16.38 -13.55
C PHE A 358 34.74 16.35 -12.55
N LYS A 359 35.92 15.81 -12.90
CA LYS A 359 37.05 15.70 -11.97
C LYS A 359 37.45 17.05 -11.33
N ASP A 360 37.31 18.14 -12.07
CA ASP A 360 37.69 19.48 -11.62
C ASP A 360 36.50 20.25 -11.00
N LEU A 361 35.30 19.67 -11.00
CA LEU A 361 34.11 20.28 -10.41
C LEU A 361 34.19 20.21 -8.87
N ARG A 362 33.93 21.33 -8.20
CA ARG A 362 33.90 21.37 -6.74
C ARG A 362 32.76 20.54 -6.16
N LEU A 363 32.99 19.92 -5.01
CA LEU A 363 31.95 19.28 -4.22
C LEU A 363 31.08 20.34 -3.51
N PRO A 364 29.80 20.02 -3.21
CA PRO A 364 28.91 20.91 -2.47
C PRO A 364 29.45 21.29 -1.09
N CYS A 365 29.12 22.49 -0.60
CA CYS A 365 29.48 22.91 0.76
C CYS A 365 28.67 22.18 1.84
N ASN A 366 29.02 22.39 3.11
CA ASN A 366 28.32 21.81 4.27
C ASN A 366 26.86 22.28 4.37
N GLU A 367 26.00 21.46 4.97
CA GLU A 367 24.57 21.75 5.04
C GLU A 367 24.26 22.92 5.97
N SER A 368 25.06 23.15 7.03
CA SER A 368 24.92 24.35 7.87
C SER A 368 25.13 25.66 7.07
N THR A 369 26.12 25.67 6.18
CA THR A 369 26.42 26.82 5.31
C THR A 369 25.34 26.98 4.24
N TRP A 370 24.89 25.89 3.62
CA TRP A 370 23.83 25.92 2.61
C TRP A 370 22.47 26.32 3.15
N THR A 371 22.13 25.97 4.39
CA THR A 371 20.81 26.27 4.98
C THR A 371 20.76 27.63 5.70
N SER A 372 21.86 28.40 5.64
CA SER A 372 21.95 29.72 6.25
C SER A 372 20.88 30.67 5.69
N ALA A 373 20.05 31.26 6.56
CA ALA A 373 18.91 32.07 6.10
C ALA A 373 19.25 33.54 5.81
N THR A 374 20.45 34.00 6.17
CA THR A 374 20.90 35.38 5.98
C THR A 374 22.41 35.42 5.75
N SER A 375 22.90 36.47 5.09
CA SER A 375 24.34 36.69 4.88
C SER A 375 25.15 36.71 6.19
N GLY A 376 24.58 37.25 7.28
CA GLY A 376 25.25 37.28 8.59
C GLY A 376 25.42 35.90 9.23
N LEU A 377 24.43 35.00 9.07
CA LEU A 377 24.55 33.61 9.52
C LEU A 377 25.57 32.85 8.65
N TRP A 378 25.50 33.04 7.33
CA TRP A 378 26.45 32.44 6.38
C TRP A 378 27.90 32.79 6.69
N LEU A 379 28.20 34.07 6.97
CA LEU A 379 29.55 34.51 7.34
C LEU A 379 30.03 33.85 8.65
N LYS A 380 29.14 33.70 9.64
CA LYS A 380 29.47 33.08 10.92
C LYS A 380 29.80 31.60 10.78
N GLU A 381 29.04 30.86 9.98
CA GLU A 381 29.30 29.45 9.66
C GLU A 381 30.59 29.30 8.83
N GLY A 382 30.85 30.22 7.90
CA GLY A 382 32.05 30.22 7.06
C GLY A 382 33.36 30.46 7.82
N THR A 383 33.32 31.17 8.96
CA THR A 383 34.51 31.48 9.78
C THR A 383 34.99 30.33 10.67
N ASP A 384 34.15 29.34 10.98
CA ASP A 384 34.47 28.25 11.91
C ASP A 384 34.86 26.92 11.23
N GLY A 385 34.78 26.78 9.89
CA GLY A 385 34.91 25.47 9.23
C GLY A 385 35.44 25.40 7.79
N CYS A 386 36.01 26.45 7.21
CA CYS A 386 36.44 26.42 5.80
C CYS A 386 37.86 25.87 5.61
N GLU A 387 38.03 24.54 5.63
CA GLU A 387 39.18 23.88 5.02
C GLU A 387 38.93 23.68 3.51
N GLY A 388 39.22 24.70 2.69
CA GLY A 388 39.44 24.60 1.23
C GLY A 388 38.27 24.10 0.35
N VAL A 389 38.16 24.66 -0.87
CA VAL A 389 37.27 24.11 -1.90
C VAL A 389 37.85 22.78 -2.41
N LEU A 390 37.19 21.67 -2.14
CA LEU A 390 37.60 20.33 -2.58
C LEU A 390 36.88 19.91 -3.87
N CYS A 391 37.63 19.53 -4.90
CA CYS A 391 37.10 19.01 -6.17
C CYS A 391 36.95 17.48 -6.15
N LEU A 392 36.09 16.95 -7.03
CA LEU A 392 35.83 15.51 -7.12
C LEU A 392 37.11 14.69 -7.30
N GLY A 393 38.00 15.09 -8.20
CA GLY A 393 39.22 14.35 -8.52
C GLY A 393 40.12 14.16 -7.30
N THR A 394 40.36 15.25 -6.55
CA THR A 394 41.16 15.22 -5.32
C THR A 394 40.51 14.35 -4.24
N ALA A 395 39.19 14.45 -4.06
CA ALA A 395 38.46 13.63 -3.11
C ALA A 395 38.52 12.13 -3.48
N LEU A 396 38.37 11.82 -4.77
CA LEU A 396 38.41 10.45 -5.28
C LEU A 396 39.81 9.85 -5.15
N ASP A 397 40.87 10.60 -5.50
CA ASP A 397 42.26 10.16 -5.37
C ASP A 397 42.62 9.86 -3.90
N ALA A 398 42.12 10.69 -2.97
CA ALA A 398 42.37 10.50 -1.55
C ALA A 398 41.66 9.26 -1.00
N VAL A 399 40.42 8.97 -1.41
CA VAL A 399 39.68 7.76 -0.97
C VAL A 399 40.19 6.47 -1.65
N LEU A 400 40.69 6.55 -2.87
CA LEU A 400 41.33 5.44 -3.58
C LEU A 400 42.75 5.13 -3.08
N SER A 401 43.37 6.07 -2.36
CA SER A 401 44.69 5.92 -1.75
C SER A 401 44.59 5.42 -0.30
N PRO A 402 45.68 4.87 0.28
CA PRO A 402 45.70 4.48 1.70
C PRO A 402 45.59 5.66 2.70
N SER A 403 45.56 6.89 2.20
CA SER A 403 45.41 8.12 2.97
C SER A 403 43.97 8.28 3.45
N LEU A 404 43.76 8.43 4.75
CA LEU A 404 42.44 8.71 5.30
C LEU A 404 42.02 10.15 4.98
N LEU A 405 40.94 10.28 4.22
CA LEU A 405 40.26 11.54 4.03
C LEU A 405 39.57 11.91 5.36
N GLN A 406 39.90 13.07 5.94
CA GLN A 406 39.38 13.47 7.25
C GLN A 406 37.88 13.79 7.16
N GLY A 407 37.09 13.41 8.17
CA GLY A 407 35.62 13.44 8.06
C GLY A 407 35.01 14.82 7.77
N ASN A 408 35.57 15.90 8.32
CA ASN A 408 35.04 17.26 8.14
C ASN A 408 35.48 17.94 6.82
N THR A 409 36.20 17.24 5.95
CA THR A 409 36.72 17.83 4.68
C THR A 409 35.74 17.72 3.51
N ILE A 410 34.67 16.92 3.64
CA ILE A 410 33.61 16.77 2.63
C ILE A 410 32.26 16.90 3.31
N SER A 411 31.33 17.66 2.72
CA SER A 411 29.94 17.77 3.18
C SER A 411 29.17 16.45 3.07
N VAL A 412 28.07 16.30 3.80
CA VAL A 412 27.21 15.10 3.68
C VAL A 412 26.68 14.90 2.25
N PHE A 413 26.39 15.99 1.52
CA PHE A 413 25.99 15.91 0.12
C PHE A 413 27.18 15.57 -0.81
N GLY A 414 28.36 16.14 -0.57
CA GLY A 414 29.58 15.77 -1.29
C GLY A 414 29.99 14.31 -1.07
N ALA A 415 29.79 13.77 0.14
CA ALA A 415 30.02 12.38 0.45
C ALA A 415 29.05 11.47 -0.34
N SER A 416 27.79 11.89 -0.49
CA SER A 416 26.81 11.22 -1.36
C SER A 416 27.28 11.14 -2.81
N VAL A 417 27.73 12.28 -3.37
CA VAL A 417 28.30 12.35 -4.72
C VAL A 417 29.48 11.39 -4.88
N LEU A 418 30.44 11.44 -3.95
CA LEU A 418 31.65 10.60 -4.02
C LEU A 418 31.32 9.11 -4.01
N LEU A 419 30.32 8.70 -3.23
CA LEU A 419 29.90 7.30 -3.19
C LEU A 419 29.24 6.85 -4.49
N HIS A 420 28.40 7.69 -5.11
CA HIS A 420 27.85 7.42 -6.44
C HIS A 420 28.95 7.21 -7.49
N VAL A 421 30.03 8.00 -7.42
CA VAL A 421 31.20 7.86 -8.30
C VAL A 421 31.95 6.54 -8.06
N ILE A 422 32.15 6.14 -6.80
CA ILE A 422 32.77 4.84 -6.47
C ILE A 422 31.91 3.68 -6.99
N VAL A 423 30.60 3.73 -6.80
CA VAL A 423 29.65 2.71 -7.26
C VAL A 423 29.57 2.66 -8.80
N GLU A 424 29.61 3.80 -9.50
CA GLU A 424 29.74 3.89 -10.96
C GLU A 424 31.01 3.14 -11.43
N ASN A 425 32.14 3.34 -10.76
CA ASN A 425 33.39 2.67 -11.09
C ASN A 425 33.30 1.14 -10.91
N ILE A 426 32.67 0.66 -9.82
CA ILE A 426 32.43 -0.78 -9.60
C ILE A 426 31.58 -1.36 -10.74
N TRP A 427 30.49 -0.67 -11.09
CA TRP A 427 29.60 -1.08 -12.18
C TRP A 427 30.33 -1.17 -13.52
N SER A 428 31.14 -0.15 -13.84
CA SER A 428 31.89 -0.06 -15.09
C SER A 428 32.93 -1.18 -15.21
N LEU A 429 33.67 -1.45 -14.12
CA LEU A 429 34.65 -2.53 -14.06
C LEU A 429 34.01 -3.90 -14.29
N LYS A 430 32.86 -4.16 -13.66
CA LYS A 430 32.16 -5.45 -13.77
C LYS A 430 31.58 -5.72 -15.17
N ARG A 431 31.25 -4.68 -15.92
CA ARG A 431 30.68 -4.80 -17.27
C ARG A 431 31.70 -4.73 -18.40
N ASN A 432 32.94 -4.40 -18.10
CA ASN A 432 33.97 -4.27 -19.12
C ASN A 432 34.60 -5.63 -19.47
N ALA A 433 33.99 -6.30 -20.46
CA ALA A 433 34.44 -7.61 -20.95
C ALA A 433 35.83 -7.59 -21.63
N LEU A 434 36.39 -6.41 -21.94
CA LEU A 434 37.70 -6.27 -22.56
C LEU A 434 38.85 -6.26 -21.55
N LEU A 435 38.56 -6.09 -20.27
CA LEU A 435 39.58 -6.09 -19.21
C LEU A 435 39.94 -7.51 -18.80
N ASP A 436 41.23 -7.72 -18.52
CA ASP A 436 41.72 -8.98 -17.97
C ASP A 436 41.09 -9.26 -16.59
N PRO A 437 40.56 -10.48 -16.33
CA PRO A 437 39.91 -10.80 -15.06
C PRO A 437 40.77 -10.58 -13.81
N THR A 438 42.09 -10.77 -13.91
CA THR A 438 43.00 -10.55 -12.77
C THR A 438 43.17 -9.06 -12.49
N HIS A 439 43.22 -8.25 -13.56
CA HIS A 439 43.24 -6.79 -13.45
C HIS A 439 41.92 -6.27 -12.85
N VAL A 440 40.78 -6.77 -13.32
CA VAL A 440 39.45 -6.43 -12.77
C VAL A 440 39.39 -6.75 -11.28
N THR A 441 39.84 -7.94 -10.87
CA THR A 441 39.86 -8.35 -9.46
C THR A 441 40.70 -7.40 -8.61
N SER A 442 41.88 -6.99 -9.08
CA SER A 442 42.74 -6.01 -8.39
C SER A 442 42.05 -4.64 -8.26
N CYS A 443 41.39 -4.17 -9.33
CA CYS A 443 40.65 -2.92 -9.30
C CYS A 443 39.43 -2.97 -8.35
N LEU A 444 38.71 -4.09 -8.30
CA LEU A 444 37.60 -4.29 -7.36
C LEU A 444 38.08 -4.31 -5.90
N GLN A 445 39.27 -4.84 -5.63
CA GLN A 445 39.87 -4.78 -4.29
C GLN A 445 40.21 -3.33 -3.89
N LYS A 446 40.70 -2.51 -4.81
CA LYS A 446 40.89 -1.06 -4.58
C LYS A 446 39.56 -0.36 -4.33
N ALA A 447 38.51 -0.72 -5.07
CA ALA A 447 37.17 -0.19 -4.84
C ALA A 447 36.62 -0.60 -3.46
N CYS A 448 36.89 -1.82 -2.99
CA CYS A 448 36.56 -2.24 -1.62
C CYS A 448 37.25 -1.36 -0.57
N GLY A 449 38.55 -1.08 -0.74
CA GLY A 449 39.29 -0.14 0.12
C GLY A 449 38.71 1.28 0.07
N ALA A 450 38.28 1.73 -1.12
CA ALA A 450 37.62 3.02 -1.28
C ALA A 450 36.29 3.11 -0.52
N LEU A 451 35.47 2.04 -0.52
CA LEU A 451 34.24 2.00 0.28
C LEU A 451 34.54 2.08 1.79
N GLU A 452 35.64 1.48 2.25
CA GLU A 452 36.08 1.53 3.65
C GLU A 452 36.61 2.92 4.04
N SER A 453 37.47 3.51 3.20
CA SER A 453 37.96 4.88 3.37
C SER A 453 36.81 5.90 3.33
N TRP A 454 35.85 5.72 2.42
CA TRP A 454 34.64 6.54 2.37
C TRP A 454 33.81 6.41 3.65
N ARG A 455 33.60 5.17 4.13
CA ARG A 455 32.87 4.92 5.38
C ARG A 455 33.56 5.61 6.57
N ALA A 456 34.87 5.49 6.70
CA ALA A 456 35.62 6.13 7.78
C ALA A 456 35.53 7.66 7.73
N CYS A 457 35.59 8.24 6.52
CA CYS A 457 35.35 9.68 6.32
C CYS A 457 33.93 10.07 6.75
N TRP A 458 32.92 9.34 6.26
CA TRP A 458 31.52 9.61 6.57
C TRP A 458 31.24 9.47 8.07
N GLU A 459 31.76 8.45 8.76
CA GLU A 459 31.61 8.26 10.22
C GLU A 459 32.33 9.35 11.04
N GLY A 460 33.39 9.95 10.48
CA GLY A 460 34.14 11.03 11.11
C GLY A 460 33.59 12.43 10.87
N ASN A 461 32.56 12.60 10.02
CA ASN A 461 31.94 13.89 9.72
C ASN A 461 30.90 14.24 10.79
N VAL A 462 30.95 15.46 11.32
CA VAL A 462 30.04 15.96 12.36
C VAL A 462 28.56 16.09 11.92
N GLU A 463 28.28 16.32 10.64
CA GLU A 463 26.91 16.39 10.08
C GLU A 463 26.38 14.99 9.70
N SER A 464 27.26 13.99 9.58
CA SER A 464 26.90 12.62 9.23
C SER A 464 26.28 11.87 10.40
N SER A 465 25.00 11.58 10.28
CA SER A 465 24.34 10.61 11.15
C SER A 465 23.11 10.06 10.47
N VAL A 466 22.91 8.77 10.65
CA VAL A 466 21.74 8.00 10.20
C VAL A 466 20.63 7.96 11.25
N SER A 467 20.81 8.66 12.37
CA SER A 467 19.79 8.86 13.38
C SER A 467 18.61 9.63 12.79
N PRO A 468 17.36 9.18 12.97
CA PRO A 468 16.18 9.94 12.57
C PRO A 468 16.07 11.32 13.25
N ARG A 469 16.86 11.55 14.31
CA ARG A 469 16.94 12.82 15.04
C ARG A 469 17.98 13.78 14.47
N ASN A 470 18.85 13.33 13.56
CA ASN A 470 19.80 14.21 12.90
C ASN A 470 19.03 15.21 12.02
N PRO A 471 19.25 16.53 12.14
CA PRO A 471 18.67 17.52 11.22
C PRO A 471 19.01 17.27 9.75
N HIS A 472 20.11 16.55 9.46
CA HIS A 472 20.55 16.20 8.10
C HIS A 472 20.28 14.74 7.72
N ASN A 473 19.42 14.02 8.48
CA ASN A 473 19.19 12.58 8.30
C ASN A 473 18.80 12.18 6.86
N ALA A 474 18.08 13.04 6.15
CA ALA A 474 17.59 12.73 4.81
C ALA A 474 18.75 12.64 3.80
N VAL A 475 19.65 13.63 3.79
CA VAL A 475 20.84 13.63 2.90
C VAL A 475 21.81 12.48 3.23
N THR A 476 21.87 12.05 4.50
CA THR A 476 22.81 11.02 4.97
C THR A 476 22.30 9.58 4.85
N ALA A 477 20.97 9.36 4.78
CA ALA A 477 20.37 8.03 4.70
C ALA A 477 20.59 7.35 3.32
N ASN A 478 20.47 8.09 2.22
CA ASN A 478 20.65 7.56 0.85
C ASN A 478 22.06 6.99 0.63
N PRO A 479 23.14 7.70 0.98
CA PRO A 479 24.50 7.18 0.89
C PRO A 479 24.72 5.91 1.72
N ALA A 480 24.13 5.84 2.91
CA ALA A 480 24.27 4.65 3.76
C ALA A 480 23.60 3.41 3.12
N ALA A 481 22.51 3.56 2.38
CA ALA A 481 21.92 2.49 1.58
C ALA A 481 22.79 2.14 0.36
N LEU A 482 23.32 3.16 -0.32
CA LEU A 482 24.18 3.00 -1.49
C LEU A 482 25.52 2.30 -1.16
N LEU A 483 26.07 2.52 0.04
CA LEU A 483 27.29 1.85 0.50
C LEU A 483 27.08 0.34 0.58
N ARG A 484 25.94 -0.09 1.14
CA ARG A 484 25.57 -1.51 1.21
C ARG A 484 25.47 -2.11 -0.18
N LEU A 485 24.88 -1.37 -1.13
CA LEU A 485 24.79 -1.79 -2.52
C LEU A 485 26.17 -1.96 -3.16
N GLY A 486 27.12 -1.04 -2.90
CA GLY A 486 28.51 -1.18 -3.32
C GLY A 486 29.14 -2.50 -2.84
N TYR A 487 28.91 -2.89 -1.58
CA TYR A 487 29.35 -4.20 -1.08
C TYR A 487 28.61 -5.39 -1.73
N MET A 488 27.29 -5.30 -1.95
CA MET A 488 26.54 -6.34 -2.68
C MET A 488 27.14 -6.57 -4.07
N TRP A 489 27.46 -5.47 -4.77
CA TRP A 489 28.08 -5.48 -6.09
C TRP A 489 29.52 -5.93 -6.08
N LEU A 490 30.22 -6.02 -4.94
CA LEU A 490 31.51 -6.70 -4.90
C LEU A 490 31.34 -8.22 -4.76
N GLY A 491 30.33 -8.67 -4.01
CA GLY A 491 30.09 -10.09 -3.77
C GLY A 491 29.38 -10.85 -4.88
N ALA A 492 28.44 -10.22 -5.59
CA ALA A 492 27.62 -10.90 -6.59
C ALA A 492 27.22 -9.99 -7.75
N ASP A 493 26.61 -10.58 -8.78
CA ASP A 493 26.04 -9.85 -9.91
C ASP A 493 24.50 -9.90 -9.87
N PHE A 494 23.89 -8.72 -9.80
CA PHE A 494 22.44 -8.50 -9.79
C PHE A 494 21.95 -7.77 -11.04
N SER A 495 22.80 -7.63 -12.06
CA SER A 495 22.50 -6.96 -13.34
C SER A 495 21.16 -7.41 -13.94
N SER A 496 20.98 -8.73 -14.05
CA SER A 496 19.75 -9.35 -14.59
C SER A 496 18.48 -8.99 -13.82
N VAL A 497 18.59 -8.75 -12.51
CA VAL A 497 17.47 -8.33 -11.66
C VAL A 497 17.13 -6.87 -11.93
N ARG A 498 18.13 -5.98 -11.90
CA ARG A 498 17.92 -4.55 -12.20
C ARG A 498 17.35 -4.33 -13.61
N ALA A 499 17.87 -5.06 -14.60
CA ALA A 499 17.36 -5.03 -15.97
C ALA A 499 15.89 -5.52 -16.05
N ALA A 500 15.47 -6.44 -15.17
CA ALA A 500 14.09 -6.90 -15.12
C ALA A 500 13.14 -5.82 -14.59
N VAL A 501 13.58 -4.97 -13.66
CA VAL A 501 12.76 -3.89 -13.09
C VAL A 501 12.28 -2.90 -14.16
N VAL A 502 13.05 -2.73 -15.25
CA VAL A 502 12.66 -1.93 -16.43
C VAL A 502 11.33 -2.41 -17.05
N SER A 503 10.98 -3.69 -16.89
CA SER A 503 9.75 -4.23 -17.45
C SER A 503 8.48 -3.73 -16.75
N HIS A 504 8.58 -3.22 -15.52
CA HIS A 504 7.45 -2.84 -14.66
C HIS A 504 6.40 -3.96 -14.50
N ASP A 505 6.83 -5.22 -14.67
CA ASP A 505 5.98 -6.41 -14.64
C ASP A 505 6.40 -7.25 -13.43
N PRO A 506 5.54 -7.39 -12.41
CA PRO A 506 5.91 -8.08 -11.19
C PRO A 506 6.23 -9.57 -11.44
N GLY A 507 5.58 -10.20 -12.42
CA GLY A 507 5.82 -11.60 -12.79
C GLY A 507 7.20 -11.80 -13.42
N LYS A 508 7.60 -10.92 -14.34
CA LYS A 508 8.95 -10.97 -14.95
C LYS A 508 10.04 -10.69 -13.92
N ILE A 509 9.83 -9.72 -13.03
CA ILE A 509 10.77 -9.42 -11.95
C ILE A 509 10.88 -10.62 -11.00
N ALA A 510 9.75 -11.19 -10.57
CA ALA A 510 9.72 -12.36 -9.69
C ALA A 510 10.38 -13.59 -10.33
N GLN A 511 10.18 -13.81 -11.64
CA GLN A 511 10.86 -14.86 -12.38
C GLN A 511 12.38 -14.68 -12.35
N ARG A 512 12.86 -13.43 -12.47
CA ARG A 512 14.29 -13.13 -12.43
C ARG A 512 14.86 -13.28 -11.02
N PHE A 513 14.13 -12.92 -9.98
CA PHE A 513 14.53 -13.25 -8.60
C PHE A 513 14.74 -14.76 -8.40
N LYS A 514 13.85 -15.60 -8.96
CA LYS A 514 13.94 -17.07 -8.85
C LYS A 514 15.09 -17.68 -9.65
N GLN A 515 15.46 -17.06 -10.76
CA GLN A 515 16.54 -17.53 -11.63
C GLN A 515 17.92 -17.00 -11.23
N LEU A 516 17.97 -16.03 -10.31
CA LEU A 516 19.21 -15.46 -9.83
C LEU A 516 20.01 -16.51 -9.05
N VAL A 517 21.24 -16.75 -9.48
CA VAL A 517 22.20 -17.61 -8.77
C VAL A 517 23.24 -16.71 -8.13
N ILE A 518 23.30 -16.72 -6.80
CA ILE A 518 24.29 -15.98 -6.03
C ILE A 518 25.34 -16.97 -5.54
N PRO A 519 26.57 -16.94 -6.09
CA PRO A 519 27.62 -17.85 -5.64
C PRO A 519 28.03 -17.51 -4.20
N MET A 520 27.85 -18.46 -3.29
CA MET A 520 28.19 -18.29 -1.88
C MET A 520 29.48 -19.04 -1.54
N SER A 521 30.55 -18.30 -1.28
CA SER A 521 31.77 -18.84 -0.68
C SER A 521 31.81 -18.51 0.81
N ARG A 522 32.12 -19.46 1.70
CA ARG A 522 32.33 -19.18 3.12
C ARG A 522 33.66 -18.43 3.30
N SER A 523 33.58 -17.11 3.52
CA SER A 523 34.71 -16.22 3.77
C SER A 523 34.30 -15.04 4.66
N ASP A 524 35.26 -14.39 5.31
CA ASP A 524 35.02 -13.19 6.11
C ASP A 524 34.38 -12.06 5.28
N PHE A 525 34.72 -12.00 3.99
CA PHE A 525 34.14 -11.03 3.06
C PHE A 525 32.65 -11.30 2.81
N THR A 526 32.27 -12.56 2.56
CA THR A 526 30.85 -12.94 2.41
C THR A 526 30.06 -12.64 3.68
N LEU A 527 30.63 -12.92 4.85
CA LEU A 527 30.02 -12.60 6.13
C LEU A 527 29.84 -11.08 6.31
N LYS A 528 30.82 -10.27 5.91
CA LYS A 528 30.72 -8.80 5.91
C LYS A 528 29.53 -8.32 5.06
N ILE A 529 29.36 -8.88 3.86
CA ILE A 529 28.24 -8.56 2.96
C ILE A 529 26.91 -8.98 3.60
N ALA A 530 26.81 -10.20 4.13
CA ALA A 530 25.62 -10.68 4.83
C ALA A 530 25.24 -9.77 6.01
N THR A 531 26.23 -9.29 6.75
CA THR A 531 26.04 -8.39 7.90
C THR A 531 25.49 -7.03 7.44
N HIS A 532 26.00 -6.46 6.34
CA HIS A 532 25.43 -5.25 5.74
C HIS A 532 23.98 -5.48 5.26
N ALA A 533 23.70 -6.63 4.66
CA ALA A 533 22.38 -6.98 4.14
C ALA A 533 21.33 -7.17 5.26
N ILE A 534 21.67 -7.91 6.32
CA ILE A 534 20.82 -8.09 7.51
C ILE A 534 20.61 -6.76 8.24
N GLY A 535 21.66 -5.93 8.34
CA GLY A 535 21.58 -4.59 8.90
C GLY A 535 20.58 -3.69 8.18
N ALA A 536 20.40 -3.86 6.86
CA ALA A 536 19.41 -3.11 6.09
C ALA A 536 17.96 -3.43 6.50
N LEU A 537 17.67 -4.70 6.80
CA LEU A 537 16.36 -5.12 7.30
C LEU A 537 16.16 -4.71 8.76
N LYS A 538 17.17 -4.93 9.61
CA LYS A 538 17.19 -4.53 11.02
C LYS A 538 16.77 -3.07 11.20
N MET A 539 17.32 -2.18 10.39
CA MET A 539 17.02 -0.75 10.46
C MET A 539 15.54 -0.47 10.22
N ARG A 540 14.96 -1.07 9.19
CA ARG A 540 13.56 -0.85 8.81
C ARG A 540 12.60 -1.36 9.88
N VAL A 541 12.89 -2.53 10.46
CA VAL A 541 12.11 -3.08 11.57
C VAL A 541 12.25 -2.20 12.81
N LYS A 542 13.46 -1.72 13.14
CA LYS A 542 13.68 -0.75 14.23
C LYS A 542 12.90 0.56 14.05
N LEU A 543 12.78 1.05 12.82
CA LEU A 543 11.98 2.23 12.48
C LEU A 543 10.46 1.95 12.44
N GLY A 544 10.03 0.74 12.79
CA GLY A 544 8.63 0.34 12.80
C GLY A 544 8.00 0.23 11.41
N MET A 545 8.81 0.06 10.36
CA MET A 545 8.30 -0.02 8.98
C MET A 545 7.55 -1.32 8.69
N SER A 546 7.78 -2.35 9.51
CA SER A 546 7.06 -3.62 9.45
C SER A 546 5.64 -3.56 10.02
N PHE A 547 5.21 -2.49 10.70
CA PHE A 547 3.88 -2.40 11.31
C PHE A 547 2.84 -1.70 10.41
N GLU A 548 1.61 -2.23 10.41
CA GLU A 548 0.50 -1.77 9.56
C GLU A 548 -0.05 -0.39 9.97
N LYS A 549 -0.27 -0.18 11.28
CA LYS A 549 -0.89 1.05 11.83
C LYS A 549 0.09 2.19 12.10
N LEU A 550 1.39 1.94 12.02
CA LEU A 550 2.42 2.94 12.34
C LEU A 550 2.78 3.75 11.08
N ARG A 551 2.08 4.86 10.84
CA ARG A 551 2.61 5.95 10.02
C ARG A 551 3.50 6.83 10.90
N LEU A 552 4.67 6.31 11.31
CA LEU A 552 5.73 7.23 11.74
C LEU A 552 6.00 8.15 10.55
N GLY A 553 5.99 9.47 10.75
CA GLY A 553 6.29 10.49 9.74
C GLY A 553 7.72 10.45 9.20
N CYS A 554 8.42 9.33 9.35
CA CYS A 554 9.72 9.08 8.74
C CYS A 554 9.47 8.66 7.29
N PHE A 555 9.25 9.64 6.42
CA PHE A 555 9.39 9.44 4.98
C PHE A 555 10.78 8.84 4.73
N GLN A 556 10.89 7.87 3.83
CA GLN A 556 12.16 7.37 3.33
C GLN A 556 12.15 7.57 1.82
N SER A 557 13.30 7.93 1.26
CA SER A 557 13.40 8.10 -0.17
C SER A 557 13.13 6.78 -0.90
N PHE A 558 12.65 6.91 -2.13
CA PHE A 558 12.54 5.80 -3.08
C PHE A 558 13.88 5.05 -3.23
N GLU A 559 14.97 5.80 -3.28
CA GLU A 559 16.34 5.31 -3.43
C GLU A 559 16.75 4.37 -2.30
N VAL A 560 16.45 4.71 -1.04
CA VAL A 560 16.79 3.83 0.10
C VAL A 560 16.18 2.44 -0.09
N HIS A 561 14.93 2.37 -0.55
CA HIS A 561 14.23 1.12 -0.79
C HIS A 561 14.84 0.34 -1.97
N MET A 562 15.01 0.99 -3.12
CA MET A 562 15.52 0.33 -4.31
C MET A 562 16.98 -0.13 -4.16
N PHE A 563 17.85 0.67 -3.53
CA PHE A 563 19.25 0.30 -3.26
C PHE A 563 19.36 -0.89 -2.30
N SER A 564 18.33 -1.17 -1.52
CA SER A 564 18.33 -2.28 -0.56
C SER A 564 17.67 -3.56 -1.10
N LEU A 565 17.12 -3.56 -2.31
CA LEU A 565 16.50 -4.75 -2.91
C LEU A 565 17.49 -5.91 -2.99
N GLU A 566 18.72 -5.63 -3.37
CA GLU A 566 19.77 -6.64 -3.49
C GLU A 566 20.24 -7.17 -2.13
N CYS A 567 20.12 -6.37 -1.06
CA CYS A 567 20.35 -6.85 0.30
C CYS A 567 19.33 -7.94 0.67
N CYS A 568 18.06 -7.79 0.28
CA CYS A 568 17.05 -8.83 0.49
C CYS A 568 17.46 -10.15 -0.19
N LEU A 569 17.81 -10.09 -1.48
CA LEU A 569 18.15 -11.27 -2.26
C LEU A 569 19.44 -11.95 -1.75
N PHE A 570 20.47 -11.16 -1.43
CA PHE A 570 21.73 -11.68 -0.90
C PHE A 570 21.53 -12.35 0.47
N SER A 571 20.86 -11.68 1.41
CA SER A 571 20.64 -12.24 2.75
C SER A 571 19.71 -13.46 2.73
N SER A 572 18.74 -13.52 1.81
CA SER A 572 17.94 -14.73 1.57
C SER A 572 18.80 -15.90 1.10
N ALA A 573 19.66 -15.69 0.10
CA ALA A 573 20.55 -16.73 -0.40
C ALA A 573 21.57 -17.18 0.66
N TRP A 574 22.12 -16.23 1.43
CA TRP A 574 23.06 -16.55 2.50
C TRP A 574 22.39 -17.36 3.61
N MET A 575 21.16 -16.98 4.00
CA MET A 575 20.40 -17.71 5.00
C MET A 575 20.05 -19.13 4.53
N LYS A 576 19.75 -19.32 3.24
CA LYS A 576 19.49 -20.65 2.66
C LYS A 576 20.71 -21.57 2.77
N GLU A 577 21.92 -21.05 2.49
CA GLU A 577 23.16 -21.81 2.67
C GLU A 577 23.43 -22.14 4.15
N MET A 578 23.24 -21.16 5.04
CA MET A 578 23.46 -21.36 6.49
C MET A 578 22.47 -22.36 7.11
N GLN A 579 21.23 -22.41 6.61
CA GLN A 579 20.21 -23.37 7.04
C GLN A 579 20.56 -24.82 6.69
N ASN A 580 21.27 -25.02 5.57
CA ASN A 580 21.74 -26.35 5.15
C ASN A 580 23.00 -26.81 5.89
N LEU A 581 23.70 -25.89 6.58
CA LEU A 581 24.92 -26.18 7.32
C LEU A 581 24.61 -26.62 8.76
N PRO A 582 25.15 -27.75 9.25
CA PRO A 582 24.99 -28.17 10.64
C PRO A 582 25.51 -27.12 11.64
N GLU A 583 24.83 -26.94 12.77
CA GLU A 583 25.22 -25.97 13.82
C GLU A 583 26.70 -26.05 14.25
N PRO A 584 27.32 -27.24 14.44
CA PRO A 584 28.72 -27.34 14.86
C PRO A 584 29.74 -26.82 13.83
N GLU A 585 29.33 -26.69 12.56
CA GLU A 585 30.21 -26.25 11.46
C GLU A 585 30.13 -24.73 11.23
N ARG A 586 29.21 -24.03 11.91
CA ARG A 586 29.02 -22.57 11.83
C ARG A 586 30.04 -21.86 12.70
N THR A 587 30.58 -20.74 12.21
CA THR A 587 31.42 -19.87 13.04
C THR A 587 30.57 -19.14 14.08
N PRO A 588 31.17 -18.63 15.17
CA PRO A 588 30.46 -17.82 16.16
C PRO A 588 29.77 -16.60 15.53
N ASP A 589 30.44 -15.94 14.59
CA ASP A 589 29.90 -14.73 13.94
C ASP A 589 28.76 -15.05 12.98
N GLU A 590 28.85 -16.16 12.22
CA GLU A 590 27.73 -16.67 11.39
C GLU A 590 26.50 -16.97 12.26
N SER A 591 26.72 -17.64 13.40
CA SER A 591 25.66 -17.98 14.35
C SER A 591 25.02 -16.72 14.96
N GLN A 592 25.82 -15.71 15.28
CA GLN A 592 25.34 -14.42 15.77
C GLN A 592 24.46 -13.71 14.75
N GLN A 593 24.85 -13.70 13.47
CA GLN A 593 24.06 -13.08 12.40
C GLN A 593 22.73 -13.81 12.16
N ILE A 594 22.73 -15.14 12.23
CA ILE A 594 21.50 -15.94 12.13
C ILE A 594 20.53 -15.60 13.28
N GLN A 595 21.02 -15.59 14.52
CA GLN A 595 20.21 -15.26 15.70
C GLN A 595 19.65 -13.83 15.61
N LEU A 596 20.48 -12.89 15.17
CA LEU A 596 20.03 -11.51 14.94
C LEU A 596 18.91 -11.46 13.89
N LEU A 597 19.06 -12.16 12.77
CA LEU A 597 18.02 -12.21 11.75
C LEU A 597 16.72 -12.82 12.27
N GLN A 598 16.80 -13.92 13.01
CA GLN A 598 15.62 -14.58 13.60
C GLN A 598 14.90 -13.65 14.59
N SER A 599 15.65 -12.92 15.42
CA SER A 599 15.10 -11.89 16.31
C SER A 599 14.46 -10.74 15.53
N ILE A 600 15.03 -10.32 14.40
CA ILE A 600 14.40 -9.31 13.54
C ILE A 600 13.08 -9.83 12.96
N LEU A 601 13.06 -11.08 12.49
CA LEU A 601 11.86 -11.69 11.89
C LEU A 601 10.74 -11.95 12.90
N SER A 602 11.05 -12.14 14.19
CA SER A 602 10.02 -12.25 15.23
C SER A 602 9.31 -10.93 15.52
N GLU A 603 9.94 -9.80 15.21
CA GLU A 603 9.35 -8.45 15.36
C GLU A 603 8.50 -8.04 14.14
N VAL A 604 8.53 -8.83 13.06
CA VAL A 604 7.69 -8.60 11.89
C VAL A 604 6.37 -9.35 12.08
N GLY A 605 5.24 -8.65 11.96
CA GLY A 605 3.91 -9.26 11.98
C GLY A 605 3.65 -10.11 10.73
N LEU A 606 4.32 -11.26 10.62
CA LEU A 606 4.18 -12.24 9.55
C LEU A 606 2.84 -12.95 9.69
N SER A 607 2.19 -13.26 8.56
CA SER A 607 0.99 -14.10 8.54
C SER A 607 1.29 -15.51 9.06
N ASP A 608 0.29 -16.20 9.59
CA ASP A 608 0.43 -17.59 10.07
C ASP A 608 1.06 -18.54 9.04
N VAL A 609 0.73 -18.39 7.75
CA VAL A 609 1.30 -19.22 6.66
C VAL A 609 2.82 -19.04 6.53
N HIS A 610 3.32 -17.82 6.75
CA HIS A 610 4.73 -17.48 6.63
C HIS A 610 5.52 -17.74 7.92
N ASN A 611 4.86 -17.81 9.09
CA ASN A 611 5.53 -18.16 10.35
C ASN A 611 6.18 -19.55 10.32
N TYR A 612 5.64 -20.49 9.52
CA TYR A 612 6.17 -21.84 9.37
C TYR A 612 7.12 -22.04 8.17
N LYS A 613 7.46 -20.96 7.44
CA LYS A 613 8.38 -21.02 6.30
C LYS A 613 9.85 -20.92 6.75
N PRO A 614 10.81 -21.39 5.92
CA PRO A 614 12.23 -21.15 6.19
C PRO A 614 12.53 -19.66 6.36
N ASP A 615 13.47 -19.31 7.26
CA ASP A 615 13.88 -17.92 7.50
C ASP A 615 14.32 -17.16 6.24
N SER A 616 14.91 -17.85 5.26
CA SER A 616 15.22 -17.29 3.93
C SER A 616 13.97 -16.76 3.21
N VAL A 617 12.86 -17.50 3.25
CA VAL A 617 11.57 -17.10 2.67
C VAL A 617 10.88 -16.04 3.53
N ARG A 618 10.91 -16.20 4.86
CA ARG A 618 10.35 -15.22 5.82
C ARG A 618 10.98 -13.84 5.64
N LEU A 619 12.29 -13.82 5.38
CA LEU A 619 13.04 -12.60 5.08
C LEU A 619 12.50 -11.92 3.83
N VAL A 620 12.35 -12.64 2.71
CA VAL A 620 11.83 -12.07 1.45
C VAL A 620 10.43 -11.51 1.65
N TYR A 621 9.58 -12.23 2.37
CA TYR A 621 8.22 -11.77 2.68
C TYR A 621 8.21 -10.53 3.60
N ALA A 622 9.10 -10.48 4.61
CA ALA A 622 9.24 -9.29 5.46
C ALA A 622 9.63 -8.05 4.65
N TRP A 623 10.52 -8.19 3.67
CA TRP A 623 10.86 -7.11 2.74
C TRP A 623 9.67 -6.70 1.87
N ALA A 624 8.93 -7.67 1.32
CA ALA A 624 7.74 -7.39 0.53
C ALA A 624 6.71 -6.57 1.32
N LEU A 625 6.41 -6.98 2.55
CA LEU A 625 5.53 -6.24 3.47
C LEU A 625 6.00 -4.81 3.72
N ILE A 626 7.29 -4.62 4.00
CA ILE A 626 7.83 -3.28 4.27
C ILE A 626 7.73 -2.39 3.03
N LEU A 627 8.04 -2.92 1.84
CA LEU A 627 7.96 -2.15 0.60
C LEU A 627 6.53 -1.78 0.24
N GLU A 628 5.58 -2.70 0.40
CA GLU A 628 4.15 -2.47 0.17
C GLU A 628 3.60 -1.41 1.15
N ARG A 629 3.79 -1.62 2.46
CA ARG A 629 3.26 -0.75 3.54
C ARG A 629 3.85 0.65 3.54
N ARG A 630 4.97 0.87 2.86
CA ARG A 630 5.65 2.16 2.73
C ARG A 630 5.72 2.63 1.26
N SER A 631 4.92 2.04 0.39
CA SER A 631 4.89 2.42 -1.02
C SER A 631 4.23 3.79 -1.19
N VAL A 632 5.04 4.76 -1.61
CA VAL A 632 4.57 6.06 -2.12
C VAL A 632 4.50 6.01 -3.65
N TRP A 633 5.37 5.20 -4.25
CA TRP A 633 5.59 5.12 -5.68
C TRP A 633 5.05 3.80 -6.22
N LYS A 634 4.31 3.84 -7.33
CA LYS A 634 3.76 2.61 -7.95
C LYS A 634 4.84 1.62 -8.33
N LEU A 635 6.02 2.07 -8.78
CA LEU A 635 7.14 1.16 -9.06
C LEU A 635 7.61 0.41 -7.80
N GLN A 636 7.60 1.05 -6.63
CA GLN A 636 7.93 0.39 -5.37
C GLN A 636 6.90 -0.70 -5.03
N ALA A 637 5.62 -0.45 -5.27
CA ALA A 637 4.56 -1.46 -5.10
C ALA A 637 4.76 -2.65 -6.06
N ILE A 638 5.08 -2.40 -7.33
CA ILE A 638 5.38 -3.46 -8.32
C ILE A 638 6.55 -4.35 -7.86
N VAL A 639 7.59 -3.77 -7.27
CA VAL A 639 8.73 -4.53 -6.73
C VAL A 639 8.32 -5.33 -5.48
N ALA A 640 7.44 -4.77 -4.64
CA ALA A 640 6.87 -5.49 -3.49
C ALA A 640 6.07 -6.73 -3.95
N ASP A 641 5.20 -6.56 -4.96
CA ASP A 641 4.42 -7.65 -5.57
C ASP A 641 5.34 -8.75 -6.14
N ALA A 642 6.42 -8.36 -6.80
CA ALA A 642 7.41 -9.31 -7.30
C ALA A 642 8.07 -10.13 -6.17
N LEU A 643 8.36 -9.51 -5.01
CA LEU A 643 8.89 -10.20 -3.85
C LEU A 643 7.85 -11.12 -3.20
N PHE A 644 6.58 -10.71 -3.13
CA PHE A 644 5.49 -11.58 -2.67
C PHE A 644 5.39 -12.84 -3.55
N GLN A 645 5.35 -12.67 -4.86
CA GLN A 645 5.33 -13.79 -5.81
C GLN A 645 6.59 -14.67 -5.75
N ALA A 646 7.75 -14.10 -5.39
CA ALA A 646 8.96 -14.86 -5.16
C ALA A 646 8.89 -15.71 -3.88
N SER A 647 8.33 -15.16 -2.80
CA SER A 647 8.18 -15.84 -1.51
C SER A 647 7.13 -16.97 -1.51
N ALA A 648 6.16 -16.93 -2.42
CA ALA A 648 5.05 -17.89 -2.44
C ALA A 648 5.42 -19.32 -2.94
N VAL A 649 6.50 -19.49 -3.72
CA VAL A 649 6.69 -20.68 -4.58
C VAL A 649 7.53 -21.83 -4.00
N GLU A 650 8.13 -21.72 -2.80
CA GLU A 650 8.84 -22.88 -2.19
C GLU A 650 7.87 -23.89 -1.52
N PHE A 651 7.03 -24.56 -2.32
CA PHE A 651 6.32 -25.77 -1.93
C PHE A 651 6.40 -26.88 -3.00
N TYR A 652 7.52 -26.98 -3.73
CA TYR A 652 7.86 -28.19 -4.50
C TYR A 652 9.39 -28.31 -4.65
N HIS A 653 10.06 -28.86 -3.64
CA HIS A 653 11.33 -29.57 -3.76
C HIS A 653 11.61 -30.32 -2.46
N ILE A 654 10.96 -31.48 -2.30
CA ILE A 654 11.47 -32.56 -1.44
C ILE A 654 11.74 -33.72 -2.40
N ASP A 655 12.88 -33.65 -3.08
CA ASP A 655 13.52 -34.79 -3.72
C ASP A 655 14.90 -34.94 -3.10
N SER A 656 14.98 -35.66 -2.00
CA SER A 656 16.10 -36.57 -1.73
C SER A 656 15.81 -37.41 -0.49
N VAL A 657 16.20 -38.69 -0.58
CA VAL A 657 16.17 -39.73 0.45
C VAL A 657 14.87 -40.54 0.59
N ILE A 658 14.54 -41.33 -0.45
CA ILE A 658 14.26 -42.78 -0.28
C ILE A 658 14.87 -43.52 -1.48
N GLN A 659 15.92 -44.30 -1.22
CA GLN A 659 16.42 -45.30 -2.16
C GLN A 659 15.45 -46.48 -2.22
N VAL A 660 14.89 -46.79 -3.40
CA VAL A 660 14.57 -48.18 -3.77
C VAL A 660 14.95 -48.42 -5.24
N SER A 661 15.79 -49.43 -5.38
CA SER A 661 16.40 -50.09 -6.54
C SER A 661 15.54 -50.37 -7.80
N LYS A 662 16.14 -50.03 -8.96
CA LYS A 662 16.39 -50.82 -10.20
C LYS A 662 15.25 -51.47 -11.04
N PHE A 663 15.32 -51.11 -12.35
CA PHE A 663 14.99 -51.80 -13.63
C PHE A 663 13.56 -51.63 -14.25
N PRO A 664 13.41 -51.73 -15.61
CA PRO A 664 13.98 -50.91 -16.68
C PRO A 664 12.91 -50.35 -17.65
N ALA A 665 13.35 -49.48 -18.58
CA ALA A 665 12.57 -48.88 -19.65
C ALA A 665 11.85 -49.89 -20.58
N MET A 666 10.66 -49.53 -21.09
CA MET A 666 10.35 -49.67 -22.53
C MET A 666 9.08 -48.92 -22.98
N SER A 667 9.25 -48.32 -24.16
CA SER A 667 8.28 -48.01 -25.22
C SER A 667 7.28 -46.86 -25.04
N SER A 668 7.58 -45.81 -25.79
CA SER A 668 6.61 -44.93 -26.43
C SER A 668 5.48 -45.72 -27.10
N SER A 669 4.25 -45.51 -26.65
CA SER A 669 3.08 -45.64 -27.50
C SER A 669 2.22 -44.40 -27.34
N THR A 670 2.12 -43.65 -28.44
CA THR A 670 1.09 -42.65 -28.68
C THR A 670 -0.27 -43.30 -28.52
N SER A 671 -0.97 -43.02 -27.42
CA SER A 671 -2.41 -43.21 -27.34
C SER A 671 -3.05 -41.89 -26.96
N VAL A 672 -4.03 -41.51 -27.78
CA VAL A 672 -4.92 -40.37 -27.65
C VAL A 672 -5.49 -40.37 -26.22
N HIS A 673 -5.12 -39.39 -25.40
CA HIS A 673 -5.73 -39.21 -24.09
C HIS A 673 -7.22 -38.90 -24.29
N ALA A 674 -8.05 -39.89 -23.97
CA ALA A 674 -9.47 -39.73 -23.78
C ALA A 674 -9.72 -38.58 -22.78
N GLN A 675 -10.51 -37.59 -23.19
CA GLN A 675 -11.01 -36.52 -22.33
C GLN A 675 -11.68 -37.12 -21.10
N LYS A 676 -11.13 -36.86 -19.90
CA LYS A 676 -11.84 -37.16 -18.65
C LYS A 676 -13.02 -36.18 -18.55
N LEU A 677 -14.25 -36.66 -18.74
CA LEU A 677 -15.46 -35.86 -18.48
C LEU A 677 -15.49 -35.41 -17.01
N ILE A 678 -15.95 -34.18 -16.76
CA ILE A 678 -16.31 -33.71 -15.41
C ILE A 678 -17.46 -34.56 -14.88
N ARG A 679 -17.32 -35.08 -13.65
CA ARG A 679 -18.33 -35.90 -12.96
C ARG A 679 -19.11 -35.07 -11.95
N LEU A 680 -20.45 -35.04 -12.07
CA LEU A 680 -21.38 -34.56 -11.04
C LEU A 680 -21.77 -35.73 -10.11
N PRO A 681 -22.24 -35.47 -8.87
CA PRO A 681 -22.82 -36.51 -8.04
C PRO A 681 -24.06 -37.14 -8.72
N PRO A 682 -24.43 -38.39 -8.39
CA PRO A 682 -25.60 -39.05 -8.97
C PRO A 682 -26.89 -38.25 -8.76
N ALA A 683 -27.69 -38.12 -9.82
CA ALA A 683 -29.00 -37.46 -9.73
C ALA A 683 -29.95 -38.24 -8.81
N SER A 684 -30.75 -37.51 -8.03
CA SER A 684 -31.70 -38.08 -7.08
C SER A 684 -32.86 -38.84 -7.74
N GLY A 685 -33.13 -38.58 -9.02
CA GLY A 685 -34.25 -39.15 -9.77
C GLY A 685 -35.62 -38.55 -9.40
N LEU A 686 -35.64 -37.50 -8.59
CA LEU A 686 -36.86 -36.79 -8.20
C LEU A 686 -37.47 -36.09 -9.42
N ARG A 687 -38.77 -36.33 -9.65
CA ARG A 687 -39.55 -35.68 -10.72
C ARG A 687 -40.33 -34.46 -10.24
N ASP A 688 -40.66 -34.43 -8.96
CA ASP A 688 -41.40 -33.36 -8.30
C ASP A 688 -40.63 -32.86 -7.08
N LEU A 689 -40.49 -31.55 -6.96
CA LEU A 689 -39.83 -30.90 -5.83
C LEU A 689 -40.87 -30.52 -4.78
N GLN A 690 -40.62 -30.75 -3.50
CA GLN A 690 -41.50 -30.23 -2.43
C GLN A 690 -41.17 -28.76 -2.13
N PRO A 691 -42.15 -27.93 -1.69
CA PRO A 691 -41.87 -26.58 -1.20
C PRO A 691 -40.84 -26.59 -0.06
N VAL A 692 -39.96 -25.60 -0.03
CA VAL A 692 -39.06 -25.40 1.12
C VAL A 692 -39.87 -24.97 2.35
N PRO A 693 -39.38 -25.23 3.59
CA PRO A 693 -40.01 -24.72 4.80
C PRO A 693 -40.18 -23.20 4.77
N VAL A 694 -41.31 -22.71 5.30
CA VAL A 694 -41.61 -21.28 5.44
C VAL A 694 -41.68 -20.94 6.92
N TYR A 695 -40.93 -19.91 7.31
CA TYR A 695 -40.85 -19.37 8.66
C TYR A 695 -41.66 -18.08 8.72
N ASP A 696 -42.98 -18.19 8.70
CA ASP A 696 -43.88 -17.03 8.70
C ASP A 696 -43.71 -16.20 9.97
N VAL A 697 -42.91 -15.13 9.88
CA VAL A 697 -42.55 -14.32 11.05
C VAL A 697 -43.74 -13.55 11.63
N THR A 698 -44.86 -13.50 10.91
CA THR A 698 -46.09 -12.88 11.36
C THR A 698 -46.95 -13.79 12.25
N LYS A 699 -46.73 -15.11 12.20
CA LYS A 699 -47.58 -16.10 12.87
C LYS A 699 -46.99 -16.72 14.14
N PHE A 700 -45.66 -16.78 14.26
CA PHE A 700 -45.02 -17.41 15.42
C PHE A 700 -44.74 -16.39 16.52
N PRO A 701 -45.33 -16.52 17.73
CA PRO A 701 -45.21 -15.52 18.78
C PRO A 701 -43.91 -15.64 19.60
N ASP A 702 -43.02 -16.59 19.29
CA ASP A 702 -41.81 -16.79 20.07
C ASP A 702 -40.85 -15.60 19.96
N THR A 703 -40.13 -15.35 21.05
CA THR A 703 -39.24 -14.18 21.19
C THR A 703 -38.19 -14.10 20.08
N ARG A 704 -37.69 -15.23 19.57
CA ARG A 704 -36.65 -15.26 18.54
C ARG A 704 -37.23 -14.87 17.18
N THR A 705 -38.38 -15.41 16.81
CA THR A 705 -39.06 -15.06 15.57
C THR A 705 -39.55 -13.61 15.57
N GLN A 706 -40.12 -13.14 16.69
CA GLN A 706 -40.52 -11.74 16.84
C GLN A 706 -39.31 -10.79 16.80
N LYS A 707 -38.16 -11.22 17.33
CA LYS A 707 -36.91 -10.47 17.19
C LYS A 707 -36.49 -10.35 15.73
N LEU A 708 -36.43 -11.46 14.98
CA LEU A 708 -36.13 -11.43 13.54
C LEU A 708 -37.05 -10.47 12.79
N ARG A 709 -38.37 -10.61 13.01
CA ARG A 709 -39.38 -9.72 12.41
C ARG A 709 -39.08 -8.25 12.69
N SER A 710 -38.88 -7.90 13.96
CA SER A 710 -38.64 -6.51 14.35
C SER A 710 -37.39 -5.92 13.71
N LEU A 711 -36.33 -6.72 13.56
CA LEU A 711 -35.07 -6.27 12.95
C LEU A 711 -35.21 -6.09 11.42
N LEU A 712 -35.99 -6.93 10.74
CA LEU A 712 -36.31 -6.75 9.32
C LEU A 712 -37.15 -5.47 9.09
N GLU A 713 -38.20 -5.27 9.89
CA GLU A 713 -39.04 -4.07 9.85
C GLU A 713 -38.23 -2.80 10.16
N GLN A 714 -37.34 -2.86 11.16
CA GLN A 714 -36.48 -1.73 11.53
C GLN A 714 -35.45 -1.43 10.43
N GLY A 715 -34.82 -2.44 9.85
CA GLY A 715 -33.88 -2.28 8.74
C GLY A 715 -34.54 -1.59 7.55
N HIS A 716 -35.75 -2.05 7.18
CA HIS A 716 -36.50 -1.53 6.04
C HIS A 716 -36.78 -0.02 6.10
N VAL A 717 -36.95 0.55 7.30
CA VAL A 717 -37.22 1.99 7.47
C VAL A 717 -35.97 2.82 7.78
N THR A 718 -34.84 2.19 8.09
CA THR A 718 -33.62 2.89 8.54
C THR A 718 -32.51 2.93 7.49
N VAL A 719 -32.33 1.87 6.70
CA VAL A 719 -31.20 1.71 5.77
C VAL A 719 -31.68 1.43 4.34
N ALA A 720 -30.95 1.95 3.36
CA ALA A 720 -31.31 1.82 1.95
C ALA A 720 -31.02 0.39 1.40
N PRO A 721 -31.76 -0.07 0.36
CA PRO A 721 -31.51 -1.37 -0.28
C PRO A 721 -30.14 -1.49 -0.97
N LEU A 722 -29.53 -0.35 -1.33
CA LEU A 722 -28.19 -0.25 -1.91
C LEU A 722 -27.29 0.59 -0.99
N ARG A 723 -25.97 0.31 -1.00
CA ARG A 723 -24.96 0.96 -0.14
C ARG A 723 -23.77 1.51 -0.93
N ASP A 724 -23.06 2.43 -0.30
CA ASP A 724 -21.90 3.12 -0.85
C ASP A 724 -20.66 2.20 -1.02
N PRO A 725 -19.72 2.62 -1.88
CA PRO A 725 -19.77 3.82 -2.74
C PRO A 725 -20.63 3.64 -3.99
N GLU A 726 -21.12 4.75 -4.57
CA GLU A 726 -21.88 4.79 -5.84
C GLU A 726 -23.16 3.93 -5.88
N LEU A 727 -23.64 3.45 -4.72
CA LEU A 727 -24.80 2.56 -4.61
C LEU A 727 -24.64 1.23 -5.38
N ILE A 728 -23.41 0.78 -5.66
CA ILE A 728 -23.19 -0.45 -6.45
C ILE A 728 -23.26 -1.74 -5.62
N LEU A 729 -23.26 -1.62 -4.30
CA LEU A 729 -23.32 -2.74 -3.36
C LEU A 729 -24.72 -2.84 -2.73
N HIS A 730 -25.09 -4.04 -2.26
CA HIS A 730 -26.44 -4.33 -1.77
C HIS A 730 -26.50 -4.37 -0.25
N SER A 731 -27.67 -4.11 0.31
CA SER A 731 -27.97 -4.51 1.69
C SER A 731 -27.99 -6.03 1.79
N HIS A 732 -27.24 -6.61 2.74
CA HIS A 732 -27.28 -8.05 3.00
C HIS A 732 -28.12 -8.39 4.23
N LEU A 733 -28.71 -7.38 4.87
CA LEU A 733 -29.38 -7.49 6.16
C LEU A 733 -30.46 -8.59 6.19
N PRO A 734 -31.38 -8.71 5.20
CA PRO A 734 -32.38 -9.79 5.22
C PRO A 734 -31.76 -11.18 5.09
N HIS A 735 -30.71 -11.30 4.27
CA HIS A 735 -30.05 -12.57 4.01
C HIS A 735 -29.25 -13.05 5.23
N LEU A 736 -28.55 -12.12 5.86
CA LEU A 736 -27.67 -12.42 6.99
C LEU A 736 -28.51 -12.82 8.21
N LEU A 737 -29.53 -12.03 8.55
CA LEU A 737 -30.45 -12.34 9.65
C LEU A 737 -31.25 -13.61 9.39
N GLY A 738 -31.80 -13.76 8.18
CA GLY A 738 -32.60 -14.93 7.83
C GLY A 738 -31.78 -16.23 7.80
N SER A 739 -30.53 -16.17 7.29
CA SER A 739 -29.63 -17.33 7.29
C SER A 739 -29.24 -17.71 8.71
N ALA A 740 -28.81 -16.74 9.52
CA ALA A 740 -28.43 -16.96 10.92
C ALA A 740 -29.60 -17.56 11.70
N TYR A 741 -30.82 -17.02 11.55
CA TYR A 741 -32.03 -17.55 12.17
C TYR A 741 -32.29 -19.01 11.77
N THR A 742 -32.20 -19.33 10.47
CA THR A 742 -32.46 -20.68 9.94
C THR A 742 -31.40 -21.69 10.40
N LEU A 743 -30.17 -21.24 10.63
CA LEU A 743 -29.10 -22.06 11.20
C LEU A 743 -29.18 -22.19 12.72
N GLY A 744 -30.07 -21.44 13.39
CA GLY A 744 -30.36 -21.61 14.82
C GLY A 744 -29.94 -20.45 15.72
N ALA A 745 -29.49 -19.31 15.17
CA ALA A 745 -29.05 -18.16 15.96
C ALA A 745 -30.12 -17.67 16.94
N ASN A 746 -29.73 -17.40 18.18
CA ASN A 746 -30.62 -16.87 19.21
C ASN A 746 -30.87 -15.35 19.06
N SER A 747 -31.78 -14.78 19.86
CA SER A 747 -32.16 -13.36 19.77
C SER A 747 -30.99 -12.39 19.96
N ASP A 748 -30.00 -12.72 20.79
CA ASP A 748 -28.83 -11.87 21.02
C ASP A 748 -27.84 -11.93 19.86
N GLN A 749 -27.67 -13.11 19.25
CA GLN A 749 -26.91 -13.26 18.02
C GLN A 749 -27.56 -12.47 16.89
N LEU A 750 -28.88 -12.57 16.70
CA LEU A 750 -29.60 -11.78 15.69
C LEU A 750 -29.46 -10.27 15.91
N THR A 751 -29.54 -9.82 17.17
CA THR A 751 -29.36 -8.40 17.50
C THR A 751 -27.95 -7.92 17.17
N ARG A 752 -26.92 -8.67 17.56
CA ARG A 752 -25.52 -8.36 17.23
C ARG A 752 -25.26 -8.36 15.73
N THR A 753 -25.82 -9.31 15.00
CA THR A 753 -25.76 -9.40 13.54
C THR A 753 -26.38 -8.15 12.89
N TYR A 754 -27.56 -7.73 13.37
CA TYR A 754 -28.20 -6.50 12.89
C TYR A 754 -27.35 -5.26 13.18
N GLU A 755 -26.92 -5.08 14.43
CA GLU A 755 -26.13 -3.92 14.87
C GLU A 755 -24.83 -3.80 14.10
N HIS A 756 -24.19 -4.93 13.77
CA HIS A 756 -23.00 -4.96 12.93
C HIS A 756 -23.30 -4.51 11.49
N GLU A 757 -24.26 -5.18 10.84
CA GLU A 757 -24.55 -4.96 9.42
C GLU A 757 -24.98 -3.52 9.13
N ILE A 758 -25.83 -2.92 9.98
CA ILE A 758 -26.31 -1.55 9.74
C ILE A 758 -25.20 -0.49 9.74
N THR A 759 -24.04 -0.75 10.37
CA THR A 759 -22.89 0.18 10.34
C THR A 759 -22.28 0.34 8.94
N GLN A 760 -22.47 -0.66 8.09
CA GLN A 760 -21.94 -0.70 6.73
C GLN A 760 -22.96 -0.23 5.67
N LEU A 761 -24.19 0.06 6.08
CA LEU A 761 -25.29 0.44 5.20
C LEU A 761 -25.54 1.95 5.20
N VAL A 762 -26.15 2.45 4.12
CA VAL A 762 -26.44 3.88 3.97
C VAL A 762 -27.79 4.20 4.64
N PRO A 763 -27.85 5.15 5.59
CA PRO A 763 -29.11 5.56 6.19
C PRO A 763 -30.05 6.20 5.15
N ILE A 764 -31.33 5.83 5.18
CA ILE A 764 -32.36 6.43 4.29
C ILE A 764 -32.42 7.96 4.44
N ALA A 765 -32.06 8.47 5.62
CA ALA A 765 -32.03 9.91 5.93
C ALA A 765 -31.00 10.72 5.13
N ARG A 766 -30.08 10.09 4.38
CA ARG A 766 -28.97 10.77 3.66
C ARG A 766 -29.40 11.53 2.38
N GLY A 767 -30.69 11.81 2.21
CA GLY A 767 -31.19 12.65 1.11
C GLY A 767 -31.42 11.92 -0.22
N PHE A 768 -31.78 10.63 -0.19
CA PHE A 768 -32.24 9.91 -1.38
C PHE A 768 -33.43 10.58 -2.05
N ILE A 769 -33.62 10.30 -3.34
CA ILE A 769 -34.87 10.62 -4.03
C ILE A 769 -35.98 9.75 -3.40
N ARG A 770 -37.07 10.39 -2.99
CA ARG A 770 -38.18 9.80 -2.23
C ARG A 770 -39.53 10.36 -2.70
N GLY A 771 -40.63 9.79 -2.22
CA GLY A 771 -41.97 10.33 -2.43
C GLY A 771 -42.63 9.88 -3.73
N GLU A 772 -43.15 10.82 -4.53
CA GLU A 772 -43.91 10.54 -5.77
C GLU A 772 -43.04 10.51 -7.03
N ALA A 773 -41.72 10.41 -6.88
CA ALA A 773 -40.80 10.36 -8.01
C ALA A 773 -41.04 9.15 -8.93
N ILE A 774 -41.41 8.00 -8.33
CA ILE A 774 -41.82 6.79 -9.03
C ILE A 774 -43.35 6.61 -8.89
N SER A 775 -43.98 6.31 -10.02
CA SER A 775 -45.43 6.12 -10.19
C SER A 775 -45.70 4.92 -11.08
N LYS A 776 -46.97 4.51 -11.16
CA LYS A 776 -47.38 3.37 -11.98
C LYS A 776 -47.12 3.60 -13.47
N GLU A 777 -47.16 4.85 -13.91
CA GLU A 777 -47.02 5.24 -15.30
C GLU A 777 -45.55 5.34 -15.75
N ASN A 778 -44.64 5.68 -14.84
CA ASN A 778 -43.24 6.02 -15.17
C ASN A 778 -42.18 5.10 -14.55
N TRP A 779 -42.56 4.10 -13.73
CA TRP A 779 -41.56 3.30 -12.99
C TRP A 779 -40.55 2.60 -13.89
N ARG A 780 -40.88 2.31 -15.15
CA ARG A 780 -39.93 1.70 -16.10
C ARG A 780 -38.94 2.69 -16.70
N ASP A 781 -39.23 3.99 -16.66
CA ASP A 781 -38.37 5.03 -17.24
C ASP A 781 -37.09 5.25 -16.42
N PHE A 782 -37.09 4.80 -15.17
CA PHE A 782 -35.99 4.95 -14.22
C PHE A 782 -35.29 3.62 -13.92
N LEU A 783 -35.49 2.57 -14.73
CA LEU A 783 -34.74 1.33 -14.55
C LEU A 783 -33.24 1.62 -14.62
N THR A 784 -32.45 0.84 -13.86
CA THR A 784 -30.99 1.00 -13.67
C THR A 784 -30.54 2.31 -13.00
N ARG A 785 -31.45 3.20 -12.59
CA ARG A 785 -31.12 4.47 -11.89
C ARG A 785 -31.05 4.23 -10.38
N LYS A 786 -29.85 3.93 -9.88
CA LYS A 786 -29.61 3.49 -8.49
C LYS A 786 -30.00 4.54 -7.44
N GLU A 787 -29.97 5.82 -7.79
CA GLU A 787 -30.37 6.94 -6.91
C GLU A 787 -31.86 6.90 -6.51
N TYR A 788 -32.70 6.14 -7.25
CA TYR A 788 -34.13 5.94 -6.98
C TYR A 788 -34.43 4.72 -6.11
N THR A 789 -33.42 4.00 -5.57
CA THR A 789 -33.64 2.76 -4.81
C THR A 789 -34.66 2.90 -3.66
N VAL A 790 -34.63 4.02 -2.92
CA VAL A 790 -35.60 4.29 -1.85
C VAL A 790 -36.97 4.67 -2.42
N ALA A 791 -37.03 5.47 -3.50
CA ALA A 791 -38.28 5.82 -4.16
C ALA A 791 -39.00 4.58 -4.74
N TYR A 792 -38.27 3.61 -5.30
CA TYR A 792 -38.83 2.33 -5.72
C TYR A 792 -39.37 1.52 -4.55
N GLN A 793 -38.63 1.45 -3.44
CA GLN A 793 -39.10 0.74 -2.23
C GLN A 793 -40.44 1.34 -1.76
N GLU A 794 -40.49 2.66 -1.58
CA GLU A 794 -41.70 3.37 -1.14
C GLU A 794 -42.87 3.24 -2.13
N PHE A 795 -42.58 3.22 -3.44
CA PHE A 795 -43.57 2.97 -4.47
C PHE A 795 -44.19 1.58 -4.31
N PHE A 796 -43.37 0.54 -4.17
CA PHE A 796 -43.88 -0.81 -4.00
C PHE A 796 -44.56 -1.02 -2.64
N ASP A 797 -44.11 -0.35 -1.57
CA ASP A 797 -44.81 -0.35 -0.28
C ASP A 797 -46.25 0.18 -0.42
N LYS A 798 -46.43 1.30 -1.14
CA LYS A 798 -47.76 1.85 -1.46
C LYS A 798 -48.59 0.91 -2.33
N GLU A 799 -47.99 0.23 -3.31
CA GLU A 799 -48.70 -0.75 -4.12
C GLU A 799 -49.16 -1.95 -3.28
N VAL A 800 -48.32 -2.42 -2.34
CA VAL A 800 -48.70 -3.47 -1.38
C VAL A 800 -49.88 -3.01 -0.51
N GLU A 801 -49.86 -1.78 -0.01
CA GLU A 801 -50.97 -1.20 0.75
C GLU A 801 -52.27 -1.14 -0.07
N LYS A 802 -52.21 -0.67 -1.32
CA LYS A 802 -53.37 -0.64 -2.24
C LYS A 802 -53.95 -2.02 -2.50
N LYS A 803 -53.12 -3.07 -2.44
CA LYS A 803 -53.54 -4.47 -2.57
C LYS A 803 -53.86 -5.12 -1.21
N GLN A 804 -54.12 -4.31 -0.17
CA GLN A 804 -54.50 -4.78 1.17
C GLN A 804 -53.43 -5.67 1.83
N GLY A 805 -52.16 -5.40 1.57
CA GLY A 805 -51.03 -6.18 2.09
C GLY A 805 -50.64 -7.38 1.23
N ASP A 806 -51.34 -7.64 0.13
CA ASP A 806 -51.08 -8.76 -0.79
C ASP A 806 -49.92 -8.41 -1.76
N TRP A 807 -48.70 -8.56 -1.27
CA TRP A 807 -47.49 -8.36 -2.07
C TRP A 807 -47.34 -9.39 -3.19
N GLY A 808 -48.02 -10.54 -3.12
CA GLY A 808 -48.06 -11.52 -4.21
C GLY A 808 -48.68 -10.94 -5.48
N LYS A 809 -49.79 -10.20 -5.35
CA LYS A 809 -50.40 -9.47 -6.47
C LYS A 809 -49.50 -8.37 -7.04
N VAL A 810 -48.68 -7.74 -6.19
CA VAL A 810 -47.71 -6.74 -6.64
C VAL A 810 -46.61 -7.41 -7.48
N LEU A 811 -46.12 -8.58 -7.07
CA LEU A 811 -45.17 -9.36 -7.89
C LEU A 811 -45.81 -9.82 -9.21
N GLU A 812 -47.04 -10.30 -9.19
CA GLU A 812 -47.75 -10.68 -10.41
C GLU A 812 -47.81 -9.50 -11.41
N GLU A 813 -48.16 -8.32 -10.92
CA GLU A 813 -48.32 -7.11 -11.73
C GLU A 813 -46.99 -6.52 -12.22
N TYR A 814 -45.95 -6.45 -11.37
CA TYR A 814 -44.72 -5.71 -11.68
C TYR A 814 -43.51 -6.62 -11.99
N LEU A 815 -43.46 -7.84 -11.46
CA LEU A 815 -42.34 -8.76 -11.65
C LEU A 815 -42.51 -9.67 -12.88
N TYR A 816 -43.68 -10.27 -13.04
CA TYR A 816 -43.91 -11.35 -14.01
C TYR A 816 -44.66 -10.94 -15.28
N SER A 817 -45.38 -9.82 -15.24
CA SER A 817 -46.25 -9.36 -16.33
C SER A 817 -45.52 -8.50 -17.37
N GLY A 818 -46.14 -8.38 -18.55
CA GLY A 818 -45.66 -7.56 -19.66
C GLY A 818 -44.81 -8.31 -20.69
N PRO A 819 -44.49 -7.66 -21.83
CA PRO A 819 -43.67 -8.23 -22.91
C PRO A 819 -42.17 -8.29 -22.58
N ALA A 820 -41.72 -7.46 -21.62
CA ALA A 820 -40.37 -7.47 -21.06
C ALA A 820 -40.46 -7.55 -19.53
N PRO A 821 -40.82 -8.73 -18.97
CA PRO A 821 -41.00 -8.93 -17.54
C PRO A 821 -39.77 -8.52 -16.75
N LEU A 822 -39.95 -7.82 -15.62
CA LEU A 822 -38.84 -7.39 -14.77
C LEU A 822 -37.99 -8.58 -14.31
N VAL A 823 -38.61 -9.76 -14.13
CA VAL A 823 -37.91 -10.98 -13.73
C VAL A 823 -36.83 -11.40 -14.73
N ASN A 824 -36.89 -10.99 -16.00
CA ASN A 824 -35.87 -11.35 -17.00
C ASN A 824 -34.53 -10.61 -16.81
N GLY A 825 -34.49 -9.55 -15.98
CA GLY A 825 -33.27 -8.85 -15.60
C GLY A 825 -32.88 -9.04 -14.13
N TYR A 826 -33.52 -9.96 -13.40
CA TYR A 826 -33.32 -10.17 -11.96
C TYR A 826 -31.96 -10.79 -11.56
N THR A 827 -31.14 -11.25 -12.52
CA THR A 827 -29.74 -11.66 -12.26
C THR A 827 -28.75 -10.51 -12.16
N GLY A 828 -29.16 -9.27 -12.43
CA GLY A 828 -28.27 -8.14 -12.23
C GLY A 828 -27.96 -7.91 -10.74
N GLY A 829 -26.93 -7.11 -10.47
CA GLY A 829 -26.39 -6.97 -9.12
C GLY A 829 -25.91 -8.30 -8.53
N LEU A 830 -25.36 -9.21 -9.33
CA LEU A 830 -24.98 -10.59 -8.93
C LEU A 830 -26.16 -11.45 -8.43
N GLY A 831 -27.39 -11.15 -8.88
CA GLY A 831 -28.60 -11.91 -8.55
C GLY A 831 -29.19 -11.60 -7.17
N HIS A 832 -28.77 -10.52 -6.52
CA HIS A 832 -29.34 -10.06 -5.25
C HIS A 832 -30.86 -9.86 -5.26
N PRO A 833 -31.51 -9.43 -6.38
CA PRO A 833 -32.98 -9.39 -6.45
C PRO A 833 -33.64 -10.78 -6.25
N PHE A 834 -33.09 -11.83 -6.87
CA PHE A 834 -33.57 -13.21 -6.64
C PHE A 834 -33.33 -13.66 -5.20
N ILE A 835 -32.15 -13.35 -4.65
CA ILE A 835 -31.80 -13.71 -3.28
C ILE A 835 -32.77 -13.03 -2.30
N HIS A 836 -32.95 -11.71 -2.37
CA HIS A 836 -33.91 -11.00 -1.51
C HIS A 836 -35.33 -11.58 -1.63
N LEU A 837 -35.78 -11.84 -2.85
CA LEU A 837 -37.13 -12.37 -3.07
C LEU A 837 -37.30 -13.75 -2.42
N ALA A 838 -36.29 -14.61 -2.45
CA ALA A 838 -36.32 -15.90 -1.74
C ALA A 838 -36.55 -15.70 -0.24
N TYR A 839 -35.80 -14.78 0.40
CA TYR A 839 -35.98 -14.46 1.82
C TYR A 839 -37.38 -13.86 2.11
N ALA A 840 -37.93 -13.05 1.19
CA ALA A 840 -39.29 -12.55 1.34
C ALA A 840 -40.34 -13.68 1.41
N TYR A 841 -40.20 -14.70 0.56
CA TYR A 841 -41.09 -15.88 0.57
C TYR A 841 -40.86 -16.78 1.78
N GLU A 842 -39.61 -17.02 2.18
CA GLU A 842 -39.28 -17.85 3.34
C GLU A 842 -39.79 -17.24 4.64
N PHE A 843 -39.65 -15.93 4.82
CA PHE A 843 -40.04 -15.24 6.06
C PHE A 843 -41.43 -14.60 6.01
N ARG A 844 -42.11 -14.62 4.86
CA ARG A 844 -43.39 -13.92 4.62
C ARG A 844 -43.30 -12.43 4.94
N SER A 845 -42.17 -11.79 4.64
CA SER A 845 -41.96 -10.36 4.87
C SER A 845 -42.26 -9.57 3.60
N LYS A 846 -43.25 -8.67 3.70
CA LYS A 846 -43.59 -7.72 2.63
C LYS A 846 -42.48 -6.68 2.45
N GLU A 847 -41.81 -6.31 3.54
CA GLU A 847 -40.71 -5.35 3.58
C GLU A 847 -39.52 -5.83 2.74
N VAL A 848 -39.18 -7.12 2.87
CA VAL A 848 -38.13 -7.74 2.06
C VAL A 848 -38.60 -7.92 0.61
N ALA A 849 -39.89 -8.16 0.36
CA ALA A 849 -40.44 -8.27 -0.99
C ALA A 849 -40.34 -6.96 -1.78
N THR A 850 -40.65 -5.82 -1.16
CA THR A 850 -40.56 -4.50 -1.80
C THR A 850 -39.11 -4.04 -1.99
N GLN A 851 -38.21 -4.41 -1.07
CA GLN A 851 -36.77 -4.29 -1.27
C GLN A 851 -36.27 -5.11 -2.47
N ALA A 852 -36.73 -6.37 -2.63
CA ALA A 852 -36.38 -7.21 -3.77
C ALA A 852 -36.82 -6.59 -5.10
N LEU A 853 -38.03 -6.02 -5.15
CA LEU A 853 -38.55 -5.30 -6.32
C LEU A 853 -37.76 -4.03 -6.62
N SER A 854 -37.39 -3.27 -5.59
CA SER A 854 -36.52 -2.10 -5.74
C SER A 854 -35.17 -2.48 -6.36
N GLN A 855 -34.51 -3.50 -5.82
CA GLN A 855 -33.26 -4.01 -6.37
C GLN A 855 -33.44 -4.52 -7.80
N GLY A 856 -34.55 -5.22 -8.09
CA GLY A 856 -34.87 -5.66 -9.45
C GLY A 856 -34.99 -4.51 -10.45
N CYS A 857 -35.42 -3.32 -10.02
CA CYS A 857 -35.50 -2.13 -10.86
C CYS A 857 -34.14 -1.44 -11.02
N THR A 858 -33.37 -1.31 -9.94
CA THR A 858 -32.08 -0.59 -9.95
C THR A 858 -30.92 -1.42 -10.50
N GLU A 859 -31.02 -2.74 -10.42
CA GLU A 859 -30.01 -3.70 -10.92
C GLU A 859 -30.51 -4.43 -12.17
N TYR A 860 -31.47 -3.86 -12.89
CA TYR A 860 -32.08 -4.53 -14.04
C TYR A 860 -31.03 -4.87 -15.12
N ASN A 861 -30.77 -6.16 -15.33
CA ASN A 861 -29.70 -6.64 -16.20
C ASN A 861 -30.02 -6.41 -17.69
N PRO A 862 -29.21 -5.65 -18.46
CA PRO A 862 -29.42 -5.39 -19.89
C PRO A 862 -29.53 -6.66 -20.78
N LEU A 863 -28.99 -7.78 -20.30
CA LEU A 863 -29.07 -9.07 -20.99
C LEU A 863 -30.48 -9.68 -21.02
N HIS A 864 -31.44 -9.07 -20.33
CA HIS A 864 -32.86 -9.45 -20.40
C HIS A 864 -33.39 -9.51 -21.84
N THR A 865 -32.81 -8.72 -22.75
CA THR A 865 -33.17 -8.68 -24.17
C THR A 865 -33.02 -10.02 -24.87
N PHE A 866 -32.04 -10.85 -24.50
CA PHE A 866 -31.89 -12.21 -25.02
C PHE A 866 -33.02 -13.15 -24.58
N LEU A 867 -33.69 -12.83 -23.47
CA LEU A 867 -34.81 -13.61 -22.95
C LEU A 867 -36.15 -13.11 -23.47
N ASP A 868 -36.30 -11.79 -23.57
CA ASP A 868 -37.49 -11.14 -24.12
C ASP A 868 -37.64 -11.39 -25.63
N GLN A 869 -36.51 -11.45 -26.36
CA GLN A 869 -36.45 -11.61 -27.80
C GLN A 869 -35.43 -12.69 -28.19
N ALA A 870 -35.65 -13.92 -27.71
CA ALA A 870 -34.75 -15.02 -27.97
C ALA A 870 -34.52 -15.23 -29.48
N PRO A 871 -33.26 -15.24 -29.96
CA PRO A 871 -32.96 -15.47 -31.37
C PRO A 871 -33.36 -16.89 -31.78
N PRO A 872 -33.64 -17.13 -33.08
CA PRO A 872 -33.90 -18.48 -33.57
C PRO A 872 -32.69 -19.38 -33.33
N ASP A 873 -32.94 -20.57 -32.78
CA ASP A 873 -31.89 -21.53 -32.44
C ASP A 873 -31.21 -22.09 -33.70
N SER A 874 -30.05 -21.53 -34.04
CA SER A 874 -29.20 -21.98 -35.16
C SER A 874 -28.05 -22.90 -34.72
N SER A 875 -28.04 -23.35 -33.47
CA SER A 875 -26.90 -24.07 -32.90
C SER A 875 -26.86 -25.53 -33.37
N LYS A 876 -25.69 -25.95 -33.88
CA LYS A 876 -25.43 -27.34 -34.33
C LYS A 876 -25.11 -28.29 -33.18
N TYR A 877 -24.66 -27.73 -32.06
CA TYR A 877 -24.33 -28.46 -30.85
C TYR A 877 -25.53 -28.43 -29.90
N LYS A 878 -25.89 -29.60 -29.36
CA LYS A 878 -26.93 -29.76 -28.35
C LYS A 878 -26.36 -30.56 -27.20
N THR A 879 -26.57 -30.10 -25.98
CA THR A 879 -26.34 -30.89 -24.77
C THR A 879 -27.47 -30.63 -23.78
N THR A 880 -27.64 -31.57 -22.86
CA THR A 880 -28.54 -31.41 -21.71
C THR A 880 -27.76 -31.12 -20.43
N SER A 881 -26.42 -31.13 -20.47
CA SER A 881 -25.57 -30.95 -19.29
C SER A 881 -24.93 -29.57 -19.20
N LEU A 882 -25.17 -28.86 -18.10
CA LEU A 882 -24.49 -27.60 -17.79
C LEU A 882 -23.01 -27.81 -17.51
N ALA A 883 -22.65 -28.90 -16.82
CA ALA A 883 -21.26 -29.20 -16.50
C ALA A 883 -20.42 -29.39 -17.78
N GLU A 884 -21.00 -30.02 -18.82
CA GLU A 884 -20.35 -30.13 -20.13
C GLU A 884 -20.17 -28.76 -20.80
N ILE A 885 -21.13 -27.85 -20.65
CA ILE A 885 -21.03 -26.47 -21.16
C ILE A 885 -19.89 -25.73 -20.46
N PHE A 886 -19.83 -25.75 -19.12
CA PHE A 886 -18.76 -25.07 -18.37
C PHE A 886 -17.38 -25.65 -18.68
N GLU A 887 -17.28 -26.96 -18.86
CA GLU A 887 -16.00 -27.58 -19.25
C GLU A 887 -15.57 -27.17 -20.67
N LYS A 888 -16.53 -27.09 -21.60
CA LYS A 888 -16.25 -26.60 -22.96
C LYS A 888 -15.85 -25.12 -22.95
N VAL A 889 -16.52 -24.29 -22.16
CA VAL A 889 -16.16 -22.89 -21.95
C VAL A 889 -14.74 -22.79 -21.37
N ARG A 890 -14.39 -23.62 -20.38
CA ARG A 890 -13.04 -23.68 -19.79
C ARG A 890 -11.97 -24.02 -20.81
N GLN A 891 -12.26 -24.98 -21.70
CA GLN A 891 -11.35 -25.47 -22.74
C GLN A 891 -11.38 -24.63 -24.03
N ASP A 892 -12.26 -23.63 -24.16
CA ASP A 892 -12.39 -22.83 -25.37
C ASP A 892 -11.21 -21.87 -25.52
N GLY A 893 -10.28 -22.22 -26.40
CA GLY A 893 -9.09 -21.41 -26.68
C GLY A 893 -9.40 -20.00 -27.20
N ARG A 894 -10.62 -19.73 -27.70
CA ARG A 894 -11.02 -18.36 -28.09
C ARG A 894 -11.13 -17.41 -26.90
N LEU A 895 -11.28 -17.95 -25.69
CA LEU A 895 -11.41 -17.18 -24.47
C LEU A 895 -10.05 -17.05 -23.73
N GLU A 896 -8.96 -17.61 -24.28
CA GLU A 896 -7.60 -17.47 -23.73
C GLU A 896 -7.05 -16.06 -23.98
N GLY A 897 -6.58 -15.40 -22.92
CA GLY A 897 -6.10 -14.00 -22.99
C GLY A 897 -7.20 -12.96 -23.22
N LEU A 898 -8.48 -13.34 -23.16
CA LEU A 898 -9.61 -12.42 -23.34
C LEU A 898 -9.68 -11.37 -22.22
N PHE A 899 -9.33 -11.78 -21.00
CA PHE A 899 -9.19 -10.92 -19.84
C PHE A 899 -7.89 -11.26 -19.12
N ASN A 900 -7.20 -10.23 -18.63
CA ASN A 900 -5.93 -10.38 -17.92
C ASN A 900 -6.12 -10.44 -16.40
N GLU A 901 -7.29 -10.02 -15.91
CA GLU A 901 -7.66 -9.99 -14.49
C GLU A 901 -9.12 -10.47 -14.32
N PRO A 902 -9.47 -11.18 -13.24
CA PRO A 902 -10.85 -11.53 -12.92
C PRO A 902 -11.67 -10.27 -12.57
N GLY A 903 -13.00 -10.27 -12.75
CA GLY A 903 -13.85 -9.16 -12.29
C GLY A 903 -15.09 -8.86 -13.12
N ILE A 904 -16.02 -8.09 -12.54
CA ILE A 904 -17.34 -7.79 -13.13
C ILE A 904 -17.27 -6.84 -14.34
N ASN A 905 -16.20 -6.06 -14.50
CA ASN A 905 -16.00 -5.23 -15.71
C ASN A 905 -15.90 -6.06 -16.99
N ASN A 906 -15.53 -7.35 -16.87
CA ASN A 906 -15.46 -8.27 -17.99
C ASN A 906 -16.86 -8.63 -18.56
N LEU A 907 -17.94 -8.29 -17.84
CA LEU A 907 -19.32 -8.66 -18.18
C LEU A 907 -19.86 -7.89 -19.40
N GLU A 908 -19.35 -6.68 -19.68
CA GLU A 908 -19.79 -5.86 -20.82
C GLU A 908 -19.42 -6.46 -22.20
N LEU A 909 -18.57 -7.50 -22.23
CA LEU A 909 -17.92 -8.00 -23.45
C LEU A 909 -18.39 -9.40 -23.91
N LEU A 910 -19.39 -10.01 -23.27
CA LEU A 910 -19.78 -11.40 -23.55
C LEU A 910 -21.29 -11.58 -23.73
N SER A 911 -21.70 -12.30 -24.77
CA SER A 911 -23.07 -12.84 -24.89
C SER A 911 -23.08 -14.17 -25.65
N GLN A 912 -23.72 -15.21 -25.08
CA GLN A 912 -24.45 -16.29 -25.77
C GLN A 912 -24.99 -17.37 -24.80
N GLU A 913 -26.06 -18.05 -25.22
CA GLU A 913 -27.07 -18.79 -24.42
C GLU A 913 -26.86 -20.32 -24.27
N GLN A 914 -27.59 -20.98 -23.32
CA GLN A 914 -28.39 -22.22 -23.51
C GLN A 914 -29.17 -22.72 -22.25
N ASN A 915 -30.10 -23.68 -22.45
CA ASN A 915 -31.17 -24.20 -21.55
C ASN A 915 -30.76 -25.39 -20.65
N LEU A 916 -31.31 -25.51 -19.42
CA LEU A 916 -30.85 -26.50 -18.41
C LEU A 916 -31.89 -26.93 -17.36
N ALA A 917 -31.57 -27.97 -16.58
CA ALA A 917 -32.37 -28.53 -15.47
C ALA A 917 -31.90 -28.06 -14.07
N LEU A 918 -32.85 -27.85 -13.13
CA LEU A 918 -32.59 -27.21 -11.82
C LEU A 918 -31.69 -28.00 -10.84
N GLU A 919 -31.82 -29.33 -10.75
CA GLU A 919 -30.97 -30.14 -9.85
C GLU A 919 -29.50 -30.08 -10.27
N GLU A 920 -29.24 -30.16 -11.58
CA GLU A 920 -27.90 -30.05 -12.15
C GLU A 920 -27.29 -28.66 -11.90
N CYS A 921 -28.11 -27.60 -11.98
CA CYS A 921 -27.71 -26.24 -11.62
C CYS A 921 -27.23 -26.13 -10.17
N CYS A 922 -27.91 -26.78 -9.22
CA CYS A 922 -27.53 -26.78 -7.81
C CYS A 922 -26.23 -27.58 -7.56
N ASP A 923 -26.10 -28.78 -8.15
CA ASP A 923 -24.92 -29.63 -7.99
C ASP A 923 -23.66 -28.97 -8.57
N LEU A 924 -23.76 -28.41 -9.78
CA LEU A 924 -22.65 -27.71 -10.40
C LEU A 924 -22.28 -26.45 -9.63
N ALA A 925 -23.25 -25.70 -9.10
CA ALA A 925 -22.96 -24.48 -8.37
C ALA A 925 -22.19 -24.76 -7.07
N VAL A 926 -22.48 -25.87 -6.37
CA VAL A 926 -21.68 -26.32 -5.21
C VAL A 926 -20.25 -26.65 -5.63
N LEU A 927 -20.05 -27.31 -6.77
CA LEU A 927 -18.70 -27.58 -7.27
C LEU A 927 -17.95 -26.28 -7.62
N LEU A 928 -18.56 -25.39 -8.39
CA LEU A 928 -17.94 -24.12 -8.78
C LEU A 928 -17.61 -23.25 -7.57
N ALA A 929 -18.48 -23.24 -6.56
CA ALA A 929 -18.30 -22.42 -5.37
C ALA A 929 -17.33 -23.02 -4.35
N LEU A 930 -17.36 -24.34 -4.12
CA LEU A 930 -16.75 -24.96 -2.93
C LEU A 930 -15.72 -26.06 -3.25
N SER A 931 -15.49 -26.39 -4.52
CA SER A 931 -14.45 -27.36 -4.90
C SER A 931 -13.16 -26.66 -5.33
N ASN A 932 -12.51 -25.92 -4.43
CA ASN A 932 -11.13 -25.48 -4.65
C ASN A 932 -10.14 -26.61 -4.27
N GLY A 933 -9.07 -26.75 -5.05
CA GLY A 933 -8.12 -27.87 -4.94
C GLY A 933 -7.00 -27.70 -3.91
N ASN A 934 -6.93 -26.52 -3.27
CA ASN A 934 -5.90 -26.15 -2.32
C ASN A 934 -6.57 -25.60 -1.06
N SER A 935 -6.28 -26.18 0.10
CA SER A 935 -6.83 -25.73 1.40
C SER A 935 -6.27 -24.38 1.87
N ARG A 936 -5.37 -23.77 1.09
CA ARG A 936 -4.81 -22.42 1.31
C ARG A 936 -5.37 -21.35 0.37
N ASP A 937 -6.09 -21.73 -0.68
CA ASP A 937 -6.76 -20.79 -1.57
C ASP A 937 -8.16 -20.53 -0.99
N SER A 938 -8.57 -19.26 -0.91
CA SER A 938 -9.89 -18.95 -0.36
C SER A 938 -11.01 -19.19 -1.37
N PHE A 939 -12.26 -19.01 -0.94
CA PHE A 939 -13.43 -19.18 -1.79
C PHE A 939 -13.67 -17.92 -2.63
N ASP A 940 -13.98 -18.10 -3.92
CA ASP A 940 -14.18 -17.01 -4.88
C ASP A 940 -15.51 -16.29 -4.62
N PHE A 941 -15.44 -14.97 -4.38
CA PHE A 941 -16.59 -14.12 -4.06
C PHE A 941 -17.68 -14.16 -5.14
N PHE A 942 -17.32 -14.23 -6.41
CA PHE A 942 -18.27 -14.18 -7.51
C PHE A 942 -18.87 -15.56 -7.81
N ASN A 943 -18.08 -16.63 -7.73
CA ASN A 943 -18.59 -18.00 -7.96
C ASN A 943 -19.57 -18.45 -6.85
N VAL A 944 -19.43 -17.97 -5.61
CA VAL A 944 -20.46 -18.25 -4.58
C VAL A 944 -21.82 -17.60 -4.89
N HIS A 945 -21.87 -16.57 -5.75
CA HIS A 945 -23.14 -16.01 -6.20
C HIS A 945 -23.88 -16.94 -7.16
N ILE A 946 -23.17 -17.76 -7.94
CA ILE A 946 -23.77 -18.84 -8.74
C ILE A 946 -24.54 -19.81 -7.81
N MET A 947 -23.92 -20.22 -6.69
CA MET A 947 -24.55 -21.11 -5.71
C MET A 947 -25.71 -20.46 -4.94
N THR A 948 -25.55 -19.22 -4.49
CA THR A 948 -26.59 -18.56 -3.70
C THR A 948 -27.81 -18.17 -4.54
N VAL A 949 -27.64 -17.85 -5.84
CA VAL A 949 -28.76 -17.70 -6.77
C VAL A 949 -29.43 -19.06 -7.05
N ALA A 950 -28.67 -20.15 -7.23
CA ALA A 950 -29.25 -21.49 -7.38
C ALA A 950 -30.14 -21.86 -6.18
N HIS A 951 -29.67 -21.56 -4.96
CA HIS A 951 -30.45 -21.72 -3.74
C HIS A 951 -31.72 -20.84 -3.73
N ALA A 952 -31.62 -19.57 -4.13
CA ALA A 952 -32.78 -18.69 -4.25
C ALA A 952 -33.83 -19.23 -5.24
N LEU A 953 -33.40 -19.73 -6.40
CA LEU A 953 -34.31 -20.32 -7.39
C LEU A 953 -35.00 -21.57 -6.86
N ARG A 954 -34.31 -22.40 -6.07
CA ARG A 954 -34.89 -23.56 -5.40
C ARG A 954 -35.99 -23.19 -4.41
N VAL A 955 -35.79 -22.12 -3.63
CA VAL A 955 -36.80 -21.57 -2.72
C VAL A 955 -38.01 -21.06 -3.53
N LEU A 956 -37.76 -20.33 -4.61
CA LEU A 956 -38.77 -19.64 -5.40
C LEU A 956 -39.50 -20.53 -6.41
N TRP A 957 -38.99 -21.74 -6.68
CA TRP A 957 -39.45 -22.60 -7.78
C TRP A 957 -40.97 -22.81 -7.85
N HIS A 958 -41.59 -22.96 -6.67
CA HIS A 958 -43.03 -23.18 -6.54
C HIS A 958 -43.88 -21.93 -6.75
N TYR A 959 -43.27 -20.77 -6.54
CA TYR A 959 -43.92 -19.46 -6.69
C TYR A 959 -43.75 -18.88 -8.08
N PHE A 960 -42.77 -19.38 -8.86
CA PHE A 960 -42.61 -18.97 -10.25
C PHE A 960 -43.78 -19.44 -11.13
N PRO A 961 -44.37 -18.52 -11.93
CA PRO A 961 -45.33 -18.89 -12.95
C PRO A 961 -44.75 -19.96 -13.88
N PRO A 962 -45.49 -21.05 -14.18
CA PRO A 962 -44.96 -22.17 -14.99
C PRO A 962 -44.38 -21.75 -16.34
N ASP A 963 -45.00 -20.77 -16.99
CA ASP A 963 -44.58 -20.20 -18.28
C ASP A 963 -43.27 -19.37 -18.19
N ARG A 964 -42.88 -18.93 -16.99
CA ARG A 964 -41.66 -18.15 -16.75
C ARG A 964 -40.46 -19.01 -16.33
N ARG A 965 -40.67 -20.23 -15.84
CA ARG A 965 -39.60 -21.10 -15.30
C ARG A 965 -38.45 -21.35 -16.28
N VAL A 966 -38.76 -21.56 -17.56
CA VAL A 966 -37.74 -21.77 -18.61
C VAL A 966 -36.88 -20.52 -18.80
N SER A 967 -37.50 -19.34 -18.90
CA SER A 967 -36.78 -18.07 -19.02
C SER A 967 -35.86 -17.82 -17.82
N ILE A 968 -36.35 -18.11 -16.61
CA ILE A 968 -35.57 -17.95 -15.37
C ILE A 968 -34.37 -18.90 -15.34
N LEU A 969 -34.52 -20.17 -15.75
CA LEU A 969 -33.41 -21.12 -15.84
C LEU A 969 -32.38 -20.73 -16.91
N LYS A 970 -32.83 -20.21 -18.06
CA LYS A 970 -31.92 -19.64 -19.07
C LYS A 970 -31.14 -18.46 -18.53
N GLN A 971 -31.81 -17.56 -17.81
CA GLN A 971 -31.19 -16.40 -17.20
C GLN A 971 -30.12 -16.80 -16.18
N TYR A 972 -30.40 -17.82 -15.38
CA TYR A 972 -29.43 -18.38 -14.44
C TYR A 972 -28.23 -19.02 -15.15
N ALA A 973 -28.47 -19.80 -16.20
CA ALA A 973 -27.43 -20.40 -17.00
C ALA A 973 -26.49 -19.33 -17.58
N LEU A 974 -27.06 -18.30 -18.18
CA LEU A 974 -26.33 -17.17 -18.76
C LEU A 974 -25.52 -16.43 -17.67
N PHE A 975 -26.14 -16.14 -16.53
CA PHE A 975 -25.46 -15.55 -15.38
C PHE A 975 -24.27 -16.39 -14.93
N GLY A 976 -24.45 -17.69 -14.68
CA GLY A 976 -23.37 -18.56 -14.24
C GLY A 976 -22.22 -18.66 -15.23
N ILE A 977 -22.52 -18.83 -16.53
CA ILE A 977 -21.50 -18.91 -17.58
C ILE A 977 -20.71 -17.60 -17.65
N MET A 978 -21.39 -16.46 -17.66
CA MET A 978 -20.73 -15.16 -17.76
C MET A 978 -19.87 -14.88 -16.52
N THR A 979 -20.41 -15.10 -15.31
CA THR A 979 -19.63 -14.96 -14.07
C THR A 979 -18.38 -15.84 -14.08
N TYR A 980 -18.49 -17.10 -14.50
CA TYR A 980 -17.36 -18.02 -14.55
C TYR A 980 -16.29 -17.61 -15.58
N ILE A 981 -16.70 -17.08 -16.74
CA ILE A 981 -15.75 -16.53 -17.72
C ILE A 981 -15.08 -15.26 -17.16
N CYS A 982 -15.84 -14.37 -16.54
CA CYS A 982 -15.34 -13.15 -15.90
C CYS A 982 -14.35 -13.44 -14.77
N GLN A 983 -14.43 -14.61 -14.14
CA GLN A 983 -13.49 -15.11 -13.13
C GLN A 983 -12.31 -15.92 -13.70
N LEU A 984 -12.06 -15.83 -15.01
CA LEU A 984 -10.97 -16.54 -15.70
C LEU A 984 -11.07 -18.08 -15.64
N ARG A 985 -12.29 -18.61 -15.49
CA ARG A 985 -12.61 -20.04 -15.63
C ARG A 985 -11.80 -20.95 -14.68
N PRO A 986 -11.92 -20.75 -13.34
CA PRO A 986 -11.14 -21.50 -12.35
C PRO A 986 -11.41 -23.00 -12.43
N ARG A 987 -10.41 -23.82 -12.08
CA ARG A 987 -10.55 -25.28 -12.07
C ARG A 987 -11.47 -25.71 -10.93
N PHE A 988 -12.34 -26.67 -11.21
CA PHE A 988 -13.24 -27.29 -10.23
C PHE A 988 -13.21 -28.81 -10.39
N SER A 989 -13.37 -29.56 -9.29
CA SER A 989 -13.36 -31.03 -9.32
C SER A 989 -14.11 -31.64 -8.14
N LEU A 990 -14.96 -32.62 -8.43
CA LEU A 990 -15.66 -33.41 -7.41
C LEU A 990 -14.69 -34.14 -6.46
N ASP A 991 -13.53 -34.57 -6.97
CA ASP A 991 -12.51 -35.31 -6.21
C ASP A 991 -12.07 -34.55 -4.93
N TRP A 992 -12.07 -33.21 -4.97
CA TRP A 992 -11.64 -32.37 -3.85
C TRP A 992 -12.66 -32.30 -2.72
N ILE A 993 -13.95 -32.45 -3.02
CA ILE A 993 -15.00 -32.57 -1.99
C ILE A 993 -15.04 -34.00 -1.47
N GLU A 994 -14.82 -35.00 -2.32
CA GLU A 994 -14.79 -36.41 -1.90
C GLU A 994 -13.64 -36.73 -0.94
N ALA A 995 -12.52 -36.01 -1.05
CA ALA A 995 -11.37 -36.15 -0.16
C ALA A 995 -11.62 -35.71 1.29
N VAL A 996 -12.71 -34.97 1.56
CA VAL A 996 -13.06 -34.49 2.91
C VAL A 996 -13.52 -35.66 3.77
N LYS A 997 -12.77 -35.91 4.86
CA LYS A 997 -13.11 -36.94 5.86
C LYS A 997 -14.18 -36.42 6.81
N LEU A 998 -15.22 -37.21 7.06
CA LEU A 998 -16.28 -36.80 7.99
C LEU A 998 -15.81 -36.81 9.45
N ASP A 999 -15.02 -37.81 9.87
CA ASP A 999 -14.44 -37.91 11.23
C ASP A 999 -15.47 -37.70 12.36
N GLY A 1000 -16.71 -38.18 12.18
CA GLY A 1000 -17.80 -38.03 13.14
C GLY A 1000 -18.54 -36.68 13.09
N ARG A 1001 -18.15 -35.76 12.20
CA ARG A 1001 -18.82 -34.47 11.98
C ARG A 1001 -20.09 -34.65 11.16
N ASP A 1002 -21.21 -34.17 11.70
CA ASP A 1002 -22.53 -34.19 11.08
C ASP A 1002 -23.06 -32.76 10.85
N TRP A 1003 -24.32 -32.62 10.42
CA TRP A 1003 -24.93 -31.30 10.26
C TRP A 1003 -25.01 -30.52 11.57
N ASN A 1004 -25.17 -31.17 12.73
CA ASN A 1004 -25.17 -30.46 14.02
C ASN A 1004 -23.79 -29.84 14.27
N TRP A 1005 -22.72 -30.57 14.00
CA TRP A 1005 -21.36 -30.05 14.08
C TRP A 1005 -21.13 -28.84 13.17
N VAL A 1006 -21.62 -28.89 11.92
CA VAL A 1006 -21.51 -27.76 10.98
C VAL A 1006 -22.26 -26.53 11.52
N LEU A 1007 -23.46 -26.71 12.07
CA LEU A 1007 -24.26 -25.63 12.63
C LEU A 1007 -23.60 -25.02 13.87
N ASP A 1008 -23.17 -25.86 14.82
CA ASP A 1008 -22.52 -25.43 16.05
C ASP A 1008 -21.21 -24.68 15.75
N THR A 1009 -20.46 -25.15 14.75
CA THR A 1009 -19.22 -24.51 14.30
C THR A 1009 -19.49 -23.17 13.61
N ALA A 1010 -20.47 -23.12 12.71
CA ALA A 1010 -20.80 -21.90 11.95
C ALA A 1010 -21.30 -20.77 12.85
N LEU A 1011 -22.16 -21.06 13.85
CA LEU A 1011 -22.80 -20.04 14.69
C LEU A 1011 -21.83 -19.29 15.62
N VAL A 1012 -20.68 -19.88 15.93
CA VAL A 1012 -19.61 -19.27 16.74
C VAL A 1012 -18.34 -19.01 15.93
N HIS A 1013 -18.41 -19.19 14.61
CA HIS A 1013 -17.26 -19.03 13.74
C HIS A 1013 -16.74 -17.60 13.79
N LYS A 1014 -15.42 -17.42 13.69
CA LYS A 1014 -14.83 -16.07 13.70
C LYS A 1014 -15.39 -15.18 12.59
N TRP A 1015 -15.82 -15.75 11.46
CA TRP A 1015 -16.45 -15.03 10.34
C TRP A 1015 -17.98 -14.96 10.40
N ALA A 1016 -18.63 -15.25 11.53
CA ALA A 1016 -20.09 -15.27 11.65
C ALA A 1016 -20.76 -13.92 11.35
N LEU A 1017 -20.02 -12.81 11.39
CA LEU A 1017 -20.53 -11.48 11.02
C LEU A 1017 -20.28 -11.10 9.56
N ASP A 1018 -19.59 -11.95 8.79
CA ASP A 1018 -19.46 -11.74 7.34
C ASP A 1018 -20.81 -11.91 6.63
N ALA A 1019 -21.14 -10.95 5.78
CA ALA A 1019 -22.42 -10.85 5.07
C ALA A 1019 -22.77 -12.07 4.19
N HIS A 1020 -21.77 -12.89 3.84
CA HIS A 1020 -21.91 -14.02 2.94
C HIS A 1020 -21.74 -15.38 3.63
N PHE A 1021 -21.10 -15.42 4.79
CA PHE A 1021 -20.73 -16.65 5.48
C PHE A 1021 -21.91 -17.60 5.72
N PHE A 1022 -22.98 -17.12 6.36
CA PHE A 1022 -24.11 -17.99 6.68
C PHE A 1022 -24.91 -18.45 5.45
N LYS A 1023 -25.02 -17.64 4.40
CA LYS A 1023 -25.74 -18.05 3.17
C LYS A 1023 -25.02 -19.18 2.44
N VAL A 1024 -23.68 -19.18 2.46
CA VAL A 1024 -22.84 -20.21 1.82
C VAL A 1024 -22.83 -21.50 2.64
N ALA A 1025 -22.76 -21.42 3.97
CA ALA A 1025 -22.91 -22.60 4.83
C ALA A 1025 -24.31 -23.24 4.74
N ARG A 1026 -25.35 -22.41 4.55
CA ARG A 1026 -26.75 -22.85 4.46
C ARG A 1026 -27.10 -23.55 3.13
N GLY A 1027 -26.54 -23.09 2.01
CA GLY A 1027 -26.92 -23.58 0.67
C GLY A 1027 -26.85 -25.11 0.52
N PRO A 1028 -25.69 -25.75 0.78
CA PRO A 1028 -25.54 -27.21 0.70
C PRO A 1028 -26.52 -27.97 1.61
N LYS A 1029 -26.83 -27.45 2.79
CA LYS A 1029 -27.80 -28.06 3.71
C LYS A 1029 -29.19 -28.16 3.07
N VAL A 1030 -29.67 -27.06 2.49
CA VAL A 1030 -30.99 -27.02 1.83
C VAL A 1030 -31.02 -27.90 0.57
N PHE A 1031 -29.89 -28.00 -0.14
CA PHE A 1031 -29.77 -28.93 -1.27
C PHE A 1031 -29.85 -30.39 -0.83
N GLU A 1032 -29.19 -30.79 0.27
CA GLU A 1032 -29.30 -32.15 0.82
C GLU A 1032 -30.71 -32.46 1.32
N GLU A 1033 -31.36 -31.53 2.02
CA GLU A 1033 -32.75 -31.67 2.46
C GLU A 1033 -33.71 -31.82 1.27
N THR A 1034 -33.37 -31.26 0.11
CA THR A 1034 -34.17 -31.33 -1.11
C THR A 1034 -33.92 -32.60 -1.91
N PHE A 1035 -32.67 -32.90 -2.22
CA PHE A 1035 -32.28 -33.92 -3.19
C PHE A 1035 -31.82 -35.23 -2.52
N GLY A 1036 -31.82 -35.28 -1.20
CA GLY A 1036 -31.35 -36.41 -0.41
C GLY A 1036 -29.83 -36.47 -0.29
N ARG A 1037 -29.37 -37.46 0.48
CA ARG A 1037 -27.92 -37.71 0.68
C ARG A 1037 -27.30 -38.26 -0.60
N LYS A 1038 -26.32 -37.53 -1.14
CA LYS A 1038 -25.52 -37.89 -2.32
C LYS A 1038 -24.09 -38.29 -1.90
N ASP A 1039 -23.92 -39.44 -1.24
CA ASP A 1039 -22.62 -39.90 -0.69
C ASP A 1039 -21.93 -38.85 0.21
N ASP A 1040 -22.74 -38.16 1.00
CA ASP A 1040 -22.38 -37.04 1.88
C ASP A 1040 -21.74 -35.86 1.15
N PHE A 1041 -21.97 -35.70 -0.17
CA PHE A 1041 -21.41 -34.62 -1.00
C PHE A 1041 -21.66 -33.22 -0.42
N TYR A 1042 -22.92 -32.89 -0.11
CA TYR A 1042 -23.27 -31.56 0.42
C TYR A 1042 -22.72 -31.34 1.84
N LEU A 1043 -22.80 -32.36 2.71
CA LEU A 1043 -22.21 -32.31 4.04
C LEU A 1043 -20.69 -32.11 3.99
N LYS A 1044 -19.98 -32.85 3.12
CA LYS A 1044 -18.52 -32.70 2.91
C LYS A 1044 -18.16 -31.31 2.39
N ALA A 1045 -18.93 -30.78 1.44
CA ALA A 1045 -18.74 -29.43 0.93
C ALA A 1045 -18.94 -28.37 2.02
N ALA A 1046 -19.97 -28.52 2.86
CA ALA A 1046 -20.22 -27.63 3.98
C ALA A 1046 -19.14 -27.72 5.07
N ILE A 1047 -18.68 -28.94 5.41
CA ILE A 1047 -17.56 -29.15 6.34
C ILE A 1047 -16.31 -28.45 5.82
N LYS A 1048 -15.94 -28.68 4.55
CA LYS A 1048 -14.79 -28.02 3.92
C LYS A 1048 -14.89 -26.50 4.03
N TYR A 1049 -16.05 -25.93 3.69
CA TYR A 1049 -16.30 -24.49 3.78
C TYR A 1049 -16.10 -23.95 5.20
N VAL A 1050 -16.79 -24.50 6.20
CA VAL A 1050 -16.70 -23.97 7.58
C VAL A 1050 -15.33 -24.22 8.23
N THR A 1051 -14.54 -25.17 7.72
CA THR A 1051 -13.17 -25.42 8.22
C THR A 1051 -12.12 -24.56 7.56
N GLU A 1052 -12.26 -24.28 6.27
CA GLU A 1052 -11.20 -23.66 5.47
C GLU A 1052 -11.46 -22.18 5.18
N PHE A 1053 -12.67 -21.65 5.43
CA PHE A 1053 -13.01 -20.26 5.14
C PHE A 1053 -12.17 -19.27 5.97
N CYS A 1054 -11.30 -18.53 5.28
CA CYS A 1054 -10.38 -17.55 5.85
C CYS A 1054 -10.50 -16.15 5.23
N GLY A 1055 -11.59 -15.87 4.51
CA GLY A 1055 -11.86 -14.61 3.81
C GLY A 1055 -12.40 -14.86 2.41
N TRP A 1056 -12.64 -13.81 1.62
CA TRP A 1056 -13.06 -13.94 0.22
C TRP A 1056 -11.89 -13.64 -0.72
N GLU A 1057 -11.80 -14.37 -1.85
CA GLU A 1057 -10.85 -14.13 -2.95
C GLU A 1057 -11.60 -13.93 -4.29
N GLY A 1058 -10.88 -13.85 -5.42
CA GLY A 1058 -11.48 -13.65 -6.75
C GLY A 1058 -11.77 -12.18 -7.11
N TYR A 1059 -11.29 -11.23 -6.30
CA TYR A 1059 -11.41 -9.80 -6.60
C TYR A 1059 -10.43 -9.37 -7.70
N GLY A 1060 -10.92 -8.64 -8.70
CA GLY A 1060 -10.08 -7.90 -9.64
C GLY A 1060 -10.77 -6.62 -10.13
N GLN A 1061 -10.50 -6.14 -11.34
CA GLN A 1061 -10.96 -4.81 -11.79
C GLN A 1061 -12.49 -4.70 -11.84
N GLY A 1062 -13.05 -3.60 -11.31
CA GLY A 1062 -14.46 -3.23 -11.60
C GLY A 1062 -15.43 -3.02 -10.46
N VAL A 1063 -14.96 -2.90 -9.22
CA VAL A 1063 -15.83 -2.43 -8.14
C VAL A 1063 -15.25 -1.13 -7.59
N ALA A 1064 -15.51 -0.03 -8.30
CA ALA A 1064 -15.02 1.30 -7.93
C ALA A 1064 -15.40 1.60 -6.48
N GLY A 1065 -14.39 1.72 -5.64
CA GLY A 1065 -14.55 2.01 -4.21
C GLY A 1065 -14.94 0.83 -3.32
N PHE A 1066 -15.03 -0.42 -3.79
CA PHE A 1066 -14.99 -1.58 -2.90
C PHE A 1066 -13.52 -1.96 -2.62
N ILE A 1067 -13.12 -1.84 -1.35
CA ILE A 1067 -11.78 -2.21 -0.90
C ILE A 1067 -11.95 -3.47 -0.03
N PRO A 1068 -11.41 -4.65 -0.42
CA PRO A 1068 -11.55 -5.89 0.35
C PRO A 1068 -11.04 -5.81 1.80
N SER A 1069 -10.19 -4.84 2.13
CA SER A 1069 -9.74 -4.56 3.51
C SER A 1069 -10.69 -3.67 4.32
N ARG A 1070 -11.60 -2.95 3.66
CA ARG A 1070 -12.55 -2.00 4.28
C ARG A 1070 -13.99 -2.54 4.31
N ASP A 1071 -14.42 -3.21 3.25
CA ASP A 1071 -15.84 -3.49 2.99
C ASP A 1071 -16.23 -4.98 3.18
N GLY A 1072 -15.28 -5.84 3.53
CA GLY A 1072 -15.48 -7.21 3.99
C GLY A 1072 -15.19 -7.32 5.49
N TYR A 1073 -16.02 -8.06 6.22
CA TYR A 1073 -15.80 -8.26 7.66
C TYR A 1073 -14.51 -9.04 7.89
N ARG A 1074 -13.51 -8.44 8.55
CA ARG A 1074 -12.30 -9.13 9.01
C ARG A 1074 -12.41 -9.35 10.52
N PRO A 1075 -12.44 -10.61 10.99
CA PRO A 1075 -12.41 -10.91 12.43
C PRO A 1075 -11.14 -10.32 13.05
N GLU A 1076 -11.25 -9.79 14.27
CA GLU A 1076 -10.11 -9.25 15.05
C GLU A 1076 -9.05 -10.30 15.39
#